data_AF-A0ABD0MWH0-F1
#
_entry.id   AF-A0ABD0MWH0-F1
#
_cell.length_a   1.000
_cell.length_b   1.000
_cell.length_c   1.000
_cell.angle_alpha   90.00
_cell.angle_beta   90.00
_cell.angle_gamma   90.00
#
_symmetry.space_group_name_H-M   'P 1'
#
loop_
_entity.id
_entity.type
_entity.pdbx_description
1 polymer ?
#
loop_
_entity_poly.entity_id
_entity_poly.type
_entity_poly.pdbx_seq_one_letter_code
_entity_poly.pdbx_strand_id
1 'polypeptide(L)'
;MSLCEEKEDEDIGCKMSLSSPETSCNQPLKRVLPSDFSDVTEPPDPSLFNLSETRSVLPCASHYQTEAVHTLVIKDLQQFKVQHKTSMKKKYERLFEGIKCQENKTFLNSIFTQLYIIDGESEGVNEEHEVLQMEKKARTEHLQDTAVYCNDIFKASSEPGREEKDQIKTVLTKGIAGIGKTVSVQKFILDWAEGKANQDVDFMFMLPFLELNLIRNDQYSLHKLLLNFHPELQDLDSKIYEECKVVFIFDGLDESRITLMFSDDQKVCDVTETSSVGVLMSNLMKGELLPSALIWITSRPAAANQIPSKYINRLTEIDGFSDPQKEEYFRKRISDQHQASRIISHIRRAKSLHIMCHIPIFCWISSTVLQNILKEDLSAEIPQTLTEMYIHFLLMQINMRNQKYEERDPEKPLLSNRELIVKLAEVAFKELMKRNVMFYEEDLIESGIDVTDASMYSGICTEIFKEESVIHQRKVYSFIHLSVQEFLAAFYVFSFYVSTTIEGLNNFVSVRDLLKGAVDKALESETGHLDHFLRFLLGVSLESNQRLLQDLLTHTENSSESIRRTTQYIKEKIKDGHELSTERSINLFRCLLEVKDQTLSREIQEFVKPDKHSEKKLSSAQCSTIAYMLQMSEEVVDELDLKKYNTSDEGRRRLIPAVTNCRKALSVKLELDLSNNDLWDPGVKLLSVGLNSPNCQLEILRLSGCMVTEEGCGYLSSALSSNPSHLRELDLSYNHPGQSGVQLLNDKLEDPNCSLQKL
;
A
#
# COMPACT_ATOMS: atom_id res chain seq x y z
N MET A 1 -15.92 -4.74 28.42
CA MET A 1 -15.55 -3.90 29.58
C MET A 1 -15.39 -4.81 30.78
N SER A 2 -14.16 -5.10 31.17
CA SER A 2 -13.68 -5.42 32.52
C SER A 2 -12.18 -5.22 32.43
N LEU A 3 -11.68 -4.25 33.21
CA LEU A 3 -10.28 -3.87 33.32
C LEU A 3 -9.55 -4.99 34.07
N CYS A 4 -8.42 -5.46 33.54
CA CYS A 4 -7.39 -6.09 34.37
C CYS A 4 -6.31 -5.04 34.61
N GLU A 5 -6.32 -4.51 35.83
CA GLU A 5 -5.21 -3.77 36.43
C GLU A 5 -4.04 -4.74 36.61
N GLU A 6 -2.92 -4.51 35.93
CA GLU A 6 -1.64 -5.08 36.34
C GLU A 6 -1.00 -4.12 37.34
N LYS A 7 -0.93 -4.57 38.60
CA LYS A 7 -0.09 -3.96 39.63
C LYS A 7 1.34 -4.46 39.44
N GLU A 8 2.25 -3.51 39.33
CA GLU A 8 3.67 -3.69 39.65
C GLU A 8 3.82 -3.97 41.15
N ASP A 9 4.67 -4.93 41.52
CA ASP A 9 5.54 -4.87 42.70
C ASP A 9 6.63 -5.98 42.67
N GLU A 10 7.87 -5.51 42.52
CA GLU A 10 9.14 -5.91 43.14
C GLU A 10 9.50 -7.39 43.47
N ASP A 11 10.41 -7.92 42.65
CA ASP A 11 11.77 -8.39 43.00
C ASP A 11 12.06 -8.96 44.40
N ILE A 12 12.14 -10.30 44.52
CA ILE A 12 13.01 -11.00 45.50
C ILE A 12 13.60 -12.25 44.84
N GLY A 13 14.90 -12.22 44.55
CA GLY A 13 15.65 -13.37 44.04
C GLY A 13 15.97 -14.44 45.10
N CYS A 14 16.09 -15.71 44.67
CA CYS A 14 17.12 -16.63 45.15
C CYS A 14 17.28 -17.90 44.29
N LYS A 15 18.51 -18.05 43.78
CA LYS A 15 19.34 -19.21 43.36
C LYS A 15 18.92 -20.69 43.60
N MET A 16 19.47 -21.51 42.67
CA MET A 16 19.89 -22.96 42.73
C MET A 16 18.76 -24.00 42.58
N SER A 17 18.90 -25.17 41.94
CA SER A 17 19.98 -25.90 41.23
C SER A 17 19.39 -27.20 40.62
N LEU A 18 20.09 -27.76 39.63
CA LEU A 18 19.97 -29.08 38.97
C LEU A 18 19.40 -30.27 39.80
N SER A 19 18.60 -31.13 39.15
CA SER A 19 18.75 -32.59 39.20
C SER A 19 17.80 -33.35 38.26
N SER A 20 18.37 -34.29 37.52
CA SER A 20 17.75 -35.37 36.74
C SER A 20 17.02 -36.42 37.61
N PRO A 21 16.32 -37.41 36.99
CA PRO A 21 16.65 -38.79 37.35
C PRO A 21 16.67 -39.78 36.17
N GLU A 22 17.66 -40.67 36.22
CA GLU A 22 17.71 -41.98 35.53
C GLU A 22 17.09 -43.08 36.41
N THR A 23 16.62 -44.17 35.79
CA THR A 23 16.74 -45.59 36.23
C THR A 23 16.17 -46.47 35.09
N SER A 24 16.97 -47.22 34.31
CA SER A 24 17.42 -48.65 34.48
C SER A 24 16.25 -49.66 34.67
N CYS A 25 16.15 -50.86 34.10
CA CYS A 25 17.10 -51.73 33.39
C CYS A 25 16.35 -52.99 32.82
N ASN A 26 17.02 -53.74 31.93
CA ASN A 26 16.92 -55.19 31.60
C ASN A 26 16.16 -55.73 30.35
N GLN A 27 16.95 -56.46 29.54
CA GLN A 27 16.68 -57.32 28.36
C GLN A 27 16.19 -58.76 28.75
N PRO A 28 16.24 -59.81 27.87
CA PRO A 28 15.56 -60.07 26.59
C PRO A 28 14.90 -61.48 26.51
N LEU A 29 14.04 -61.77 25.51
CA LEU A 29 13.58 -63.15 25.21
C LEU A 29 13.37 -63.43 23.70
N LYS A 30 14.25 -64.31 23.18
CA LYS A 30 14.13 -65.43 22.18
C LYS A 30 13.02 -65.39 21.09
N ARG A 31 13.39 -65.43 19.79
CA ARG A 31 13.67 -66.60 18.89
C ARG A 31 12.45 -67.44 18.51
N VAL A 32 12.12 -67.52 17.20
CA VAL A 32 11.80 -68.75 16.44
C VAL A 32 12.11 -68.54 14.94
N LEU A 33 12.89 -69.45 14.34
CA LEU A 33 13.07 -69.79 12.91
C LEU A 33 12.39 -71.15 12.67
N PRO A 34 12.06 -71.53 11.41
CA PRO A 34 12.85 -72.57 10.67
C PRO A 34 13.06 -72.21 9.17
N SER A 35 14.23 -72.40 8.52
CA SER A 35 14.90 -73.61 7.95
C SER A 35 14.18 -74.18 6.70
N ASP A 36 14.79 -74.43 5.53
CA ASP A 36 15.93 -75.31 5.15
C ASP A 36 16.62 -74.84 3.81
N PHE A 37 17.96 -74.80 3.66
CA PHE A 37 18.95 -75.77 3.07
C PHE A 37 18.64 -76.29 1.64
N SER A 38 19.53 -76.45 0.65
CA SER A 38 21.00 -76.43 0.41
C SER A 38 21.19 -76.27 -1.14
N ASP A 39 22.30 -75.85 -1.76
CA ASP A 39 23.58 -76.58 -1.85
C ASP A 39 24.69 -75.77 -2.56
N VAL A 40 25.92 -76.23 -2.36
CA VAL A 40 27.23 -75.59 -2.54
C VAL A 40 27.86 -75.85 -3.93
N THR A 41 28.69 -74.92 -4.46
CA THR A 41 30.09 -75.16 -4.92
C THR A 41 30.74 -73.93 -5.58
N GLU A 42 32.02 -73.75 -5.29
CA GLU A 42 32.99 -72.72 -5.74
C GLU A 42 34.32 -73.46 -6.05
N PRO A 43 35.41 -72.84 -6.56
CA PRO A 43 35.74 -72.27 -7.88
C PRO A 43 36.93 -73.06 -8.54
N PRO A 44 37.65 -72.58 -9.61
CA PRO A 44 38.81 -71.67 -9.42
C PRO A 44 39.22 -70.76 -10.62
N ASP A 45 40.08 -69.77 -10.35
CA ASP A 45 40.93 -68.96 -11.28
C ASP A 45 42.32 -69.68 -11.47
N PRO A 46 43.38 -69.25 -12.22
CA PRO A 46 43.58 -68.17 -13.22
C PRO A 46 44.53 -68.48 -14.44
N SER A 47 44.61 -67.53 -15.39
CA SER A 47 45.78 -67.12 -16.24
C SER A 47 46.33 -67.98 -17.42
N LEU A 48 46.50 -67.37 -18.62
CA LEU A 48 47.79 -67.07 -19.31
C LEU A 48 47.71 -66.81 -20.86
N PHE A 49 48.58 -65.87 -21.30
CA PHE A 49 49.11 -65.51 -22.64
C PHE A 49 48.26 -64.71 -23.65
N ASN A 50 48.77 -63.84 -24.54
CA ASN A 50 49.80 -62.77 -24.60
C ASN A 50 49.79 -62.21 -26.05
N LEU A 51 50.26 -60.96 -26.23
CA LEU A 51 50.92 -60.37 -27.43
C LEU A 51 50.15 -59.63 -28.57
N SER A 52 50.27 -58.29 -28.50
CA SER A 52 50.89 -57.31 -29.43
C SER A 52 50.29 -56.92 -30.81
N GLU A 53 49.97 -55.61 -30.90
CA GLU A 53 50.25 -54.58 -31.93
C GLU A 53 49.79 -54.74 -33.40
N THR A 54 49.03 -53.75 -33.90
CA THR A 54 49.51 -52.79 -34.93
C THR A 54 48.55 -51.60 -35.14
N ARG A 55 49.15 -50.41 -35.34
CA ARG A 55 48.55 -49.09 -35.56
C ARG A 55 47.81 -48.98 -36.91
N SER A 56 46.71 -48.22 -36.93
CA SER A 56 46.39 -47.34 -38.06
C SER A 56 45.91 -45.97 -37.54
N VAL A 57 46.53 -44.92 -38.08
CA VAL A 57 46.30 -43.51 -37.76
C VAL A 57 45.41 -42.94 -38.86
N LEU A 58 44.28 -42.32 -38.49
CA LEU A 58 43.55 -41.31 -39.29
C LEU A 58 42.97 -40.26 -38.32
N PRO A 59 42.96 -38.96 -38.68
CA PRO A 59 42.93 -37.85 -37.71
C PRO A 59 41.52 -37.35 -37.33
N CYS A 60 41.45 -36.76 -36.13
CA CYS A 60 40.45 -35.86 -35.54
C CYS A 60 39.27 -35.41 -36.43
N ALA A 61 38.07 -35.76 -35.97
CA ALA A 61 36.82 -35.05 -36.25
C ALA A 61 36.16 -34.61 -34.93
N SER A 62 36.82 -33.71 -34.18
CA SER A 62 36.31 -33.18 -32.90
C SER A 62 35.82 -31.72 -32.99
N HIS A 63 35.73 -31.13 -34.20
CA HIS A 63 35.23 -29.75 -34.37
C HIS A 63 33.79 -29.63 -34.88
N TYR A 64 33.13 -30.71 -35.29
CA TYR A 64 31.74 -30.66 -35.78
C TYR A 64 30.69 -31.16 -34.78
N GLN A 65 31.09 -31.78 -33.66
CA GLN A 65 30.15 -32.24 -32.61
C GLN A 65 29.85 -31.16 -31.57
N THR A 66 30.77 -30.23 -31.29
CA THR A 66 30.56 -29.15 -30.32
C THR A 66 29.62 -28.07 -30.82
N GLU A 67 29.66 -27.71 -32.11
CA GLU A 67 28.70 -26.78 -32.71
C GLU A 67 27.29 -27.38 -32.80
N ALA A 68 27.16 -28.67 -33.11
CA ALA A 68 25.85 -29.33 -33.20
C ALA A 68 25.16 -29.47 -31.83
N VAL A 69 25.91 -29.79 -30.77
CA VAL A 69 25.38 -29.86 -29.39
C VAL A 69 25.06 -28.47 -28.85
N HIS A 70 25.92 -27.45 -29.08
CA HIS A 70 25.57 -26.07 -28.74
C HIS A 70 24.32 -25.57 -29.48
N THR A 71 24.16 -25.93 -30.76
CA THR A 71 22.99 -25.52 -31.56
C THR A 71 21.69 -26.20 -31.09
N LEU A 72 21.77 -27.44 -30.59
CA LEU A 72 20.64 -28.16 -29.96
C LEU A 72 20.26 -27.54 -28.61
N VAL A 73 21.23 -27.30 -27.72
CA VAL A 73 21.02 -26.64 -26.42
C VAL A 73 20.46 -25.22 -26.58
N ILE A 74 20.90 -24.47 -27.60
CA ILE A 74 20.39 -23.12 -27.90
C ILE A 74 18.94 -23.16 -28.43
N LYS A 75 18.58 -24.16 -29.25
CA LYS A 75 17.19 -24.32 -29.73
C LYS A 75 16.23 -24.68 -28.60
N ASP A 76 16.66 -25.57 -27.71
CA ASP A 76 15.86 -25.99 -26.55
C ASP A 76 15.69 -24.82 -25.58
N LEU A 77 16.75 -24.05 -25.31
CA LEU A 77 16.69 -22.87 -24.45
C LEU A 77 15.72 -21.78 -24.96
N GLN A 78 15.73 -21.49 -26.27
CA GLN A 78 14.79 -20.53 -26.85
C GLN A 78 13.34 -21.00 -26.73
N GLN A 79 13.09 -22.31 -26.87
CA GLN A 79 11.77 -22.88 -26.65
C GLN A 79 11.30 -22.70 -25.19
N PHE A 80 12.15 -22.98 -24.20
CA PHE A 80 11.83 -22.75 -22.79
C PHE A 80 11.57 -21.27 -22.48
N LYS A 81 12.36 -20.34 -23.04
CA LYS A 81 12.14 -18.90 -22.88
C LYS A 81 10.76 -18.47 -23.40
N VAL A 82 10.37 -18.95 -24.59
CA VAL A 82 9.05 -18.65 -25.18
C VAL A 82 7.92 -19.28 -24.37
N GLN A 83 8.08 -20.53 -23.93
CA GLN A 83 7.09 -21.23 -23.11
C GLN A 83 6.87 -20.52 -21.78
N HIS A 84 7.95 -20.13 -21.10
CA HIS A 84 7.89 -19.39 -19.84
C HIS A 84 7.27 -18.00 -20.01
N LYS A 85 7.66 -17.23 -21.03
CA LYS A 85 6.98 -15.96 -21.37
C LYS A 85 5.48 -16.16 -21.61
N THR A 86 5.09 -17.22 -22.31
CA THR A 86 3.68 -17.54 -22.57
C THR A 86 2.93 -17.88 -21.28
N SER A 87 3.56 -18.66 -20.39
CA SER A 87 3.03 -18.99 -19.06
C SER A 87 2.80 -17.72 -18.22
N MET A 88 3.83 -16.86 -18.13
CA MET A 88 3.79 -15.61 -17.38
C MET A 88 2.75 -14.64 -17.95
N LYS A 89 2.68 -14.50 -19.28
CA LYS A 89 1.62 -13.72 -19.94
C LYS A 89 0.23 -14.22 -19.53
N LYS A 90 -0.04 -15.52 -19.67
CA LYS A 90 -1.34 -16.11 -19.33
C LYS A 90 -1.70 -15.94 -17.84
N LYS A 91 -0.69 -15.98 -16.96
CA LYS A 91 -0.86 -15.82 -15.50
C LYS A 91 -1.24 -14.39 -15.12
N TYR A 92 -0.68 -13.38 -15.80
CA TYR A 92 -0.80 -11.96 -15.39
C TYR A 92 -1.54 -11.06 -16.39
N GLU A 93 -2.02 -11.57 -17.52
CA GLU A 93 -2.79 -10.78 -18.51
C GLU A 93 -4.14 -10.28 -17.98
N ARG A 94 -4.66 -10.88 -16.92
CA ARG A 94 -5.99 -10.61 -16.36
C ARG A 94 -5.89 -10.34 -14.86
N LEU A 95 -6.61 -9.31 -14.41
CA LEU A 95 -6.88 -9.08 -13.01
C LEU A 95 -8.16 -9.81 -12.62
N PHE A 96 -8.12 -10.47 -11.46
CA PHE A 96 -9.30 -11.07 -10.85
C PHE A 96 -9.95 -10.03 -9.94
N GLU A 97 -11.09 -9.50 -10.37
CA GLU A 97 -11.93 -8.62 -9.55
C GLU A 97 -12.89 -9.49 -8.71
N GLY A 98 -12.37 -10.12 -7.65
CA GLY A 98 -13.11 -11.09 -6.83
C GLY A 98 -12.97 -12.55 -7.29
N ILE A 99 -14.09 -13.30 -7.38
CA ILE A 99 -14.08 -14.78 -7.54
C ILE A 99 -13.41 -15.25 -8.84
N LYS A 100 -12.56 -16.29 -8.72
CA LYS A 100 -12.02 -17.15 -9.80
C LYS A 100 -13.11 -17.94 -10.58
N CYS A 101 -14.31 -17.39 -10.78
CA CYS A 101 -15.29 -17.93 -11.73
C CYS A 101 -15.22 -17.13 -13.03
N GLN A 102 -15.28 -17.82 -14.17
CA GLN A 102 -14.66 -17.43 -15.44
C GLN A 102 -15.21 -16.18 -16.16
N GLU A 103 -16.15 -15.44 -15.58
CA GLU A 103 -16.96 -14.43 -16.31
C GLU A 103 -16.60 -12.95 -16.04
N ASN A 104 -15.91 -12.61 -14.93
CA ASN A 104 -15.50 -11.23 -14.63
C ASN A 104 -13.98 -11.05 -14.74
N LYS A 105 -13.41 -11.30 -15.92
CA LYS A 105 -11.98 -11.14 -16.17
C LYS A 105 -11.71 -9.82 -16.89
N THR A 106 -11.09 -8.88 -16.19
CA THR A 106 -10.67 -7.60 -16.78
C THR A 106 -9.21 -7.70 -17.21
N PHE A 107 -8.91 -7.30 -18.45
CA PHE A 107 -7.52 -7.29 -18.93
C PHE A 107 -6.71 -6.25 -18.17
N LEU A 108 -5.55 -6.63 -17.65
CA LEU A 108 -4.71 -5.71 -16.87
C LEU A 108 -4.39 -4.45 -17.70
N ASN A 109 -3.99 -4.64 -18.95
CA ASN A 109 -3.66 -3.54 -19.86
C ASN A 109 -4.83 -2.56 -20.12
N SER A 110 -6.09 -2.98 -19.99
CA SER A 110 -7.23 -2.08 -20.26
C SER A 110 -7.53 -1.14 -19.11
N ILE A 111 -7.19 -1.53 -17.88
CA ILE A 111 -7.47 -0.73 -16.67
C ILE A 111 -6.22 -0.20 -15.98
N PHE A 112 -5.04 -0.72 -16.33
CA PHE A 112 -3.78 -0.27 -15.74
C PHE A 112 -3.59 1.23 -15.97
N THR A 113 -3.41 1.94 -14.88
CA THR A 113 -3.06 3.35 -14.83
C THR A 113 -1.67 3.42 -14.22
N GLN A 114 -0.73 4.06 -14.91
CA GLN A 114 0.66 4.10 -14.48
C GLN A 114 0.72 4.73 -13.07
N LEU A 115 1.40 4.07 -12.14
CA LEU A 115 1.61 4.59 -10.79
C LEU A 115 2.81 5.53 -10.76
N TYR A 116 2.73 6.55 -9.90
CA TYR A 116 3.86 7.42 -9.60
C TYR A 116 4.79 6.70 -8.61
N ILE A 117 6.01 6.40 -9.03
CA ILE A 117 7.04 5.76 -8.20
C ILE A 117 8.18 6.76 -8.09
N ILE A 118 8.65 6.96 -6.88
CA ILE A 118 9.71 7.90 -6.53
C ILE A 118 10.91 7.16 -5.95
N ASP A 119 12.10 7.75 -6.05
CA ASP A 119 13.24 7.30 -5.26
C ASP A 119 12.95 7.55 -3.77
N GLY A 120 13.08 6.52 -2.94
CA GLY A 120 12.75 6.58 -1.52
C GLY A 120 13.97 6.92 -0.66
N GLU A 121 13.76 7.72 0.39
CA GLU A 121 14.79 7.99 1.40
C GLU A 121 15.01 6.78 2.33
N SER A 122 16.27 6.56 2.74
CA SER A 122 16.65 5.42 3.59
C SER A 122 16.20 5.55 5.05
N GLU A 123 15.50 6.61 5.43
CA GLU A 123 15.13 6.85 6.83
C GLU A 123 14.02 5.92 7.33
N GLY A 124 14.32 5.23 8.45
CA GLY A 124 13.38 4.76 9.48
C GLY A 124 12.37 3.64 9.13
N VAL A 125 12.09 2.78 10.12
CA VAL A 125 10.81 2.05 10.16
C VAL A 125 9.74 3.14 10.31
N ASN A 126 8.86 3.32 9.32
CA ASN A 126 7.68 4.16 9.53
C ASN A 126 6.53 3.24 9.99
N GLU A 127 6.30 3.19 11.31
CA GLU A 127 5.28 2.34 11.96
C GLU A 127 3.87 2.98 11.97
N GLU A 128 3.71 4.16 11.36
CA GLU A 128 2.44 4.88 11.32
C GLU A 128 1.40 4.21 10.41
N HIS A 129 0.09 4.36 10.74
CA HIS A 129 -1.02 3.84 9.92
C HIS A 129 -0.90 4.32 8.47
N GLU A 130 -1.04 3.38 7.55
CA GLU A 130 -0.87 3.51 6.10
C GLU A 130 -1.62 4.69 5.47
N VAL A 131 -2.86 4.94 5.90
CA VAL A 131 -3.66 6.04 5.35
C VAL A 131 -3.21 7.39 5.89
N LEU A 132 -2.72 7.45 7.13
CA LEU A 132 -2.15 8.68 7.70
C LEU A 132 -0.91 9.13 6.93
N GLN A 133 -0.10 8.18 6.45
CA GLN A 133 1.09 8.48 5.66
C GLN A 133 0.75 9.18 4.33
N MET A 134 -0.28 8.70 3.62
CA MET A 134 -0.72 9.36 2.37
C MET A 134 -1.17 10.79 2.60
N GLU A 135 -1.93 11.01 3.67
CA GLU A 135 -2.55 12.30 3.93
C GLU A 135 -1.57 13.30 4.56
N LYS A 136 -0.50 12.79 5.18
CA LYS A 136 0.70 13.59 5.47
C LYS A 136 1.35 14.02 4.16
N LYS A 137 1.65 13.10 3.25
CA LYS A 137 2.33 13.40 1.97
C LYS A 137 1.52 14.31 1.06
N ALA A 138 0.21 14.14 0.96
CA ALA A 138 -0.68 15.06 0.23
C ALA A 138 -0.67 16.50 0.77
N ARG A 139 -0.12 16.73 1.97
CA ARG A 139 0.08 18.07 2.56
C ARG A 139 1.51 18.58 2.42
N THR A 140 2.46 17.71 2.08
CA THR A 140 3.90 18.02 2.00
C THR A 140 4.41 18.00 0.56
N GLU A 141 3.53 18.11 -0.46
CA GLU A 141 3.95 18.19 -1.86
C GLU A 141 5.08 19.22 -2.00
N HIS A 142 6.17 18.77 -2.65
CA HIS A 142 7.49 19.41 -2.86
C HIS A 142 8.64 18.85 -2.02
N LEU A 143 8.99 17.59 -2.28
CA LEU A 143 10.39 17.22 -2.49
C LEU A 143 10.52 16.77 -3.95
N GLN A 144 11.57 17.22 -4.64
CA GLN A 144 11.85 16.88 -6.03
C GLN A 144 12.26 15.41 -6.12
N ASP A 145 11.30 14.53 -6.00
CA ASP A 145 11.58 13.12 -6.13
C ASP A 145 11.70 12.77 -7.62
N THR A 146 12.82 12.14 -7.98
CA THR A 146 13.05 11.68 -9.35
C THR A 146 12.05 10.57 -9.65
N ALA A 147 11.10 10.84 -10.55
CA ALA A 147 10.11 9.86 -10.96
C ALA A 147 10.78 8.65 -11.64
N VAL A 148 10.44 7.45 -11.18
CA VAL A 148 10.95 6.19 -11.69
C VAL A 148 9.82 5.48 -12.44
N TYR A 149 10.01 5.20 -13.72
CA TYR A 149 9.06 4.34 -14.44
C TYR A 149 9.23 2.89 -14.00
N CYS A 150 8.12 2.18 -13.80
CA CYS A 150 8.12 0.78 -13.36
C CYS A 150 9.02 -0.12 -14.23
N ASN A 151 9.01 0.08 -15.56
CA ASN A 151 9.85 -0.69 -16.48
C ASN A 151 11.34 -0.30 -16.46
N ASP A 152 11.67 0.83 -15.84
CA ASP A 152 13.03 1.37 -15.73
C ASP A 152 13.61 1.20 -14.32
N ILE A 153 12.98 0.38 -13.48
CA ILE A 153 13.32 0.27 -12.05
C ILE A 153 14.78 -0.15 -11.79
N PHE A 154 15.36 -0.96 -12.68
CA PHE A 154 16.76 -1.39 -12.65
C PHE A 154 17.71 -0.49 -13.47
N LYS A 155 17.21 0.56 -14.12
CA LYS A 155 18.05 1.50 -14.88
C LYS A 155 18.53 2.62 -13.95
N ALA A 156 19.82 2.95 -14.06
CA ALA A 156 20.39 4.08 -13.34
C ALA A 156 19.78 5.40 -13.83
N SER A 157 19.54 6.35 -12.92
CA SER A 157 19.14 7.71 -13.29
C SER A 157 20.30 8.39 -14.01
N SER A 158 20.02 8.91 -15.21
CA SER A 158 21.00 9.63 -16.04
C SER A 158 21.10 11.08 -15.59
N GLU A 159 21.63 11.31 -14.38
CA GLU A 159 22.03 12.66 -13.97
C GLU A 159 23.43 12.97 -14.52
N PRO A 160 23.63 14.08 -15.26
CA PRO A 160 24.94 14.47 -15.74
C PRO A 160 25.83 14.90 -14.56
N GLY A 161 26.82 14.06 -14.22
CA GLY A 161 27.83 14.39 -13.21
C GLY A 161 28.03 13.35 -12.09
N ARG A 162 27.18 12.31 -12.01
CA ARG A 162 27.51 11.12 -11.20
C ARG A 162 28.34 10.17 -12.05
N GLU A 163 29.56 9.84 -11.59
CA GLU A 163 30.32 8.69 -12.09
C GLU A 163 29.37 7.47 -12.18
N GLU A 164 29.51 6.61 -13.20
CA GLU A 164 28.69 5.40 -13.41
C GLU A 164 28.59 4.60 -12.10
N LYS A 165 27.59 4.91 -11.27
CA LYS A 165 27.37 4.26 -9.99
C LYS A 165 26.92 2.83 -10.27
N ASP A 166 27.45 1.91 -9.48
CA ASP A 166 27.21 0.47 -9.49
C ASP A 166 25.86 0.04 -10.08
N GLN A 167 25.90 -0.98 -10.96
CA GLN A 167 24.72 -1.61 -11.54
C GLN A 167 23.67 -1.89 -10.46
N ILE A 168 22.45 -1.34 -10.61
CA ILE A 168 21.36 -1.54 -9.66
C ILE A 168 20.93 -3.01 -9.72
N LYS A 169 21.32 -3.80 -8.71
CA LYS A 169 20.98 -5.23 -8.63
C LYS A 169 19.72 -5.48 -7.82
N THR A 170 19.64 -4.93 -6.61
CA THR A 170 18.53 -5.13 -5.68
C THR A 170 17.74 -3.85 -5.49
N VAL A 171 16.45 -3.90 -5.81
CA VAL A 171 15.49 -2.82 -5.58
C VAL A 171 14.48 -3.24 -4.51
N LEU A 172 14.29 -2.40 -3.50
CA LEU A 172 13.18 -2.51 -2.57
C LEU A 172 12.16 -1.41 -2.86
N THR A 173 10.91 -1.78 -3.14
CA THR A 173 9.79 -0.87 -3.32
C THR A 173 8.89 -0.89 -2.09
N LYS A 174 8.85 0.24 -1.39
CA LYS A 174 7.94 0.49 -0.27
C LYS A 174 6.61 1.02 -0.79
N GLY A 175 5.55 0.72 -0.06
CA GLY A 175 4.25 1.33 -0.29
C GLY A 175 3.22 0.75 0.66
N ILE A 176 2.22 1.55 0.98
CA ILE A 176 1.12 1.14 1.85
C ILE A 176 0.24 0.05 1.21
N ALA A 177 -0.68 -0.57 1.96
CA ALA A 177 -1.57 -1.59 1.41
C ALA A 177 -2.48 -0.99 0.34
N GLY A 178 -2.85 -1.81 -0.63
CA GLY A 178 -3.71 -1.41 -1.75
C GLY A 178 -3.09 -0.43 -2.75
N ILE A 179 -1.90 0.15 -2.48
CA ILE A 179 -1.28 1.20 -3.33
C ILE A 179 -0.90 0.73 -4.73
N GLY A 180 -0.90 -0.58 -4.97
CA GLY A 180 -0.63 -1.18 -6.27
C GLY A 180 0.78 -1.75 -6.44
N LYS A 181 1.46 -2.13 -5.34
CA LYS A 181 2.75 -2.86 -5.37
C LYS A 181 2.68 -4.11 -6.25
N THR A 182 1.81 -5.07 -5.91
CA THR A 182 1.60 -6.31 -6.67
C THR A 182 1.14 -6.04 -8.10
N VAL A 183 0.26 -5.07 -8.33
CA VAL A 183 -0.22 -4.73 -9.68
C VAL A 183 0.91 -4.16 -10.55
N SER A 184 1.83 -3.38 -9.97
CA SER A 184 3.03 -2.87 -10.65
C SER A 184 3.94 -4.01 -11.10
N VAL A 185 4.18 -4.96 -10.20
CA VAL A 185 4.95 -6.17 -10.48
C VAL A 185 4.30 -7.00 -11.60
N GLN A 186 2.99 -7.23 -11.52
CA GLN A 186 2.25 -7.95 -12.56
C GLN A 186 2.35 -7.25 -13.91
N LYS A 187 2.27 -5.91 -13.93
CA LYS A 187 2.40 -5.12 -15.16
C LYS A 187 3.80 -5.20 -15.76
N PHE A 188 4.84 -5.13 -14.93
CA PHE A 188 6.24 -5.27 -15.34
C PHE A 188 6.50 -6.61 -16.05
N ILE A 189 5.98 -7.70 -15.47
CA ILE A 189 6.09 -9.04 -16.05
C ILE A 189 5.29 -9.14 -17.34
N LEU A 190 4.08 -8.58 -17.37
CA LEU A 190 3.23 -8.62 -18.55
C LEU A 190 3.89 -7.88 -19.73
N ASP A 191 4.49 -6.71 -19.48
CA ASP A 191 5.22 -5.96 -20.51
C ASP A 191 6.45 -6.72 -21.02
N TRP A 192 7.17 -7.43 -20.15
CA TRP A 192 8.25 -8.31 -20.56
C TRP A 192 7.76 -9.51 -21.39
N ALA A 193 6.68 -10.15 -20.95
CA ALA A 193 6.12 -11.32 -21.62
C ALA A 193 5.48 -10.97 -22.98
N GLU A 194 4.96 -9.74 -23.13
CA GLU A 194 4.39 -9.22 -24.39
C GLU A 194 5.43 -8.63 -25.36
N GLY A 195 6.70 -8.55 -24.96
CA GLY A 195 7.75 -8.01 -25.82
C GLY A 195 7.91 -6.48 -25.77
N LYS A 196 7.26 -5.79 -24.83
CA LYS A 196 7.20 -4.32 -24.76
C LYS A 196 8.38 -3.68 -24.03
N ALA A 197 8.92 -4.34 -23.00
CA ALA A 197 10.00 -3.82 -22.17
C ALA A 197 10.94 -4.93 -21.68
N ASN A 198 12.14 -4.58 -21.22
CA ASN A 198 13.10 -5.48 -20.55
C ASN A 198 13.44 -6.76 -21.33
N GLN A 199 13.51 -6.69 -22.67
CA GLN A 199 13.76 -7.86 -23.54
C GLN A 199 15.19 -8.40 -23.46
N ASP A 200 16.08 -7.69 -22.77
CA ASP A 200 17.41 -8.14 -22.39
C ASP A 200 17.40 -9.17 -21.24
N VAL A 201 16.26 -9.35 -20.56
CA VAL A 201 16.06 -10.36 -19.50
C VAL A 201 15.54 -11.68 -20.10
N ASP A 202 16.21 -12.77 -19.75
CA ASP A 202 15.92 -14.12 -20.24
C ASP A 202 14.78 -14.80 -19.45
N PHE A 203 14.80 -14.67 -18.12
CA PHE A 203 13.83 -15.27 -17.20
C PHE A 203 13.39 -14.27 -16.13
N MET A 204 12.10 -14.27 -15.78
CA MET A 204 11.53 -13.51 -14.67
C MET A 204 10.77 -14.44 -13.74
N PHE A 205 11.24 -14.59 -12.50
CA PHE A 205 10.65 -15.48 -11.52
C PHE A 205 9.86 -14.70 -10.48
N MET A 206 8.61 -15.11 -10.27
CA MET A 206 7.70 -14.51 -9.29
C MET A 206 7.57 -15.40 -8.07
N LEU A 207 7.98 -14.89 -6.91
CA LEU A 207 7.99 -15.60 -5.65
C LEU A 207 7.25 -14.79 -4.57
N PRO A 208 5.91 -14.91 -4.48
CA PRO A 208 5.15 -14.23 -3.43
C PRO A 208 5.51 -14.78 -2.05
N PHE A 209 5.84 -13.92 -1.09
CA PHE A 209 6.13 -14.32 0.29
C PHE A 209 4.96 -15.06 0.94
N LEU A 210 3.76 -14.66 0.58
CA LEU A 210 2.51 -15.31 0.97
C LEU A 210 2.49 -16.81 0.66
N GLU A 211 2.93 -17.19 -0.54
CA GLU A 211 3.02 -18.58 -0.99
C GLU A 211 4.25 -19.29 -0.41
N LEU A 212 5.37 -18.56 -0.26
CA LEU A 212 6.59 -19.10 0.36
C LEU A 212 6.37 -19.51 1.82
N ASN A 213 5.49 -18.82 2.56
CA ASN A 213 5.15 -19.17 3.94
C ASN A 213 4.52 -20.56 4.12
N LEU A 214 3.94 -21.12 3.05
CA LEU A 214 3.35 -22.46 3.06
C LEU A 214 4.42 -23.57 3.08
N ILE A 215 5.67 -23.22 2.77
CA ILE A 215 6.80 -24.14 2.73
C ILE A 215 7.38 -24.25 4.16
N ARG A 216 7.07 -25.33 4.87
CA ARG A 216 7.61 -25.59 6.22
C ARG A 216 8.56 -26.79 6.24
N ASN A 217 9.71 -26.60 6.88
CA ASN A 217 10.63 -27.64 7.37
C ASN A 217 11.32 -28.57 6.34
N ASP A 218 11.20 -28.35 5.03
CA ASP A 218 12.04 -29.07 4.07
C ASP A 218 13.25 -28.24 3.61
N GLN A 219 14.34 -28.95 3.32
CA GLN A 219 15.49 -28.39 2.62
C GLN A 219 15.16 -28.33 1.13
N TYR A 220 15.21 -27.13 0.55
CA TYR A 220 14.97 -26.88 -0.87
C TYR A 220 16.26 -26.47 -1.55
N SER A 221 16.44 -26.88 -2.81
CA SER A 221 17.36 -26.19 -3.71
C SER A 221 16.64 -25.06 -4.42
N LEU A 222 17.37 -24.05 -4.89
CA LEU A 222 16.76 -22.94 -5.64
C LEU A 222 16.05 -23.47 -6.89
N HIS A 223 16.64 -24.44 -7.60
CA HIS A 223 16.02 -25.04 -8.77
C HIS A 223 14.70 -25.74 -8.42
N LYS A 224 14.66 -26.56 -7.36
CA LYS A 224 13.42 -27.22 -6.91
C LYS A 224 12.36 -26.21 -6.49
N LEU A 225 12.78 -25.11 -5.84
CA LEU A 225 11.88 -24.01 -5.49
C LEU A 225 11.28 -23.39 -6.75
N LEU A 226 12.10 -23.07 -7.77
CA LEU A 226 11.63 -22.50 -9.03
C LEU A 226 10.64 -23.41 -9.76
N LEU A 227 10.90 -24.71 -9.83
CA LEU A 227 9.98 -25.67 -10.46
C LEU A 227 8.61 -25.73 -9.77
N ASN A 228 8.56 -25.52 -8.46
CA ASN A 228 7.29 -25.47 -7.73
C ASN A 228 6.41 -24.27 -8.11
N PHE A 229 7.01 -23.16 -8.53
CA PHE A 229 6.29 -21.94 -8.96
C PHE A 229 6.11 -21.87 -10.48
N HIS A 230 7.00 -22.53 -11.22
CA HIS A 230 7.13 -22.52 -12.68
C HIS A 230 7.35 -23.94 -13.22
N PRO A 231 6.33 -24.82 -13.14
CA PRO A 231 6.46 -26.23 -13.51
C PRO A 231 6.78 -26.42 -15.01
N GLU A 232 6.52 -25.42 -15.84
CA GLU A 232 6.89 -25.44 -17.26
C GLU A 232 8.41 -25.54 -17.53
N LEU A 233 9.24 -25.40 -16.49
CA LEU A 233 10.71 -25.47 -16.56
C LEU A 233 11.27 -26.82 -16.10
N GLN A 234 10.44 -27.85 -15.88
CA GLN A 234 10.86 -29.13 -15.30
C GLN A 234 12.02 -29.81 -16.05
N ASP A 235 12.07 -29.67 -17.37
CA ASP A 235 13.09 -30.28 -18.23
C ASP A 235 14.31 -29.36 -18.48
N LEU A 236 14.35 -28.17 -17.87
CA LEU A 236 15.45 -27.21 -18.05
C LEU A 236 16.63 -27.57 -17.14
N ASP A 237 17.84 -27.65 -17.70
CA ASP A 237 19.05 -27.83 -16.92
C ASP A 237 19.27 -26.64 -15.97
N SER A 238 19.39 -26.95 -14.68
CA SER A 238 19.65 -25.98 -13.61
C SER A 238 20.86 -25.07 -13.85
N LYS A 239 21.90 -25.51 -14.57
CA LYS A 239 23.11 -24.69 -14.81
C LYS A 239 22.88 -23.52 -15.76
N ILE A 240 21.81 -23.56 -16.54
CA ILE A 240 21.49 -22.52 -17.53
C ILE A 240 21.19 -21.16 -16.86
N TYR A 241 20.72 -21.16 -15.61
CA TYR A 241 20.43 -19.91 -14.89
C TYR A 241 21.68 -19.05 -14.66
N GLU A 242 22.87 -19.65 -14.58
CA GLU A 242 24.14 -18.93 -14.40
C GLU A 242 24.57 -18.17 -15.67
N GLU A 243 24.17 -18.66 -16.84
CA GLU A 243 24.49 -18.07 -18.15
C GLU A 243 23.42 -17.07 -18.63
N CYS A 244 22.29 -16.98 -17.93
CA CYS A 244 21.15 -16.15 -18.32
C CYS A 244 21.04 -14.88 -17.46
N LYS A 245 20.46 -13.82 -18.03
CA LYS A 245 20.05 -12.66 -17.25
C LYS A 245 18.70 -12.94 -16.60
N VAL A 246 18.70 -13.15 -15.29
CA VAL A 246 17.52 -13.53 -14.50
C VAL A 246 17.08 -12.38 -13.60
N VAL A 247 15.76 -12.17 -13.50
CA VAL A 247 15.13 -11.30 -12.51
C VAL A 247 14.32 -12.15 -11.53
N PHE A 248 14.58 -11.99 -10.23
CA PHE A 248 13.75 -12.52 -9.16
C PHE A 248 12.88 -11.41 -8.59
N ILE A 249 11.59 -11.66 -8.45
CA ILE A 249 10.64 -10.72 -7.86
C ILE A 249 10.01 -11.36 -6.63
N PHE A 250 10.29 -10.77 -5.47
CA PHE A 250 9.75 -11.18 -4.19
C PHE A 250 8.65 -10.21 -3.76
N ASP A 251 7.39 -10.64 -3.89
CA ASP A 251 6.23 -9.79 -3.65
C ASP A 251 5.70 -9.99 -2.21
N GLY A 252 5.51 -8.90 -1.47
CA GLY A 252 4.84 -8.91 -0.16
C GLY A 252 5.71 -9.30 1.03
N LEU A 253 6.93 -8.75 1.19
CA LEU A 253 7.82 -9.05 2.33
C LEU A 253 7.16 -8.86 3.71
N ASP A 254 6.22 -7.93 3.82
CA ASP A 254 5.44 -7.70 5.05
C ASP A 254 4.52 -8.84 5.45
N GLU A 255 4.28 -9.79 4.54
CA GLU A 255 3.53 -11.01 4.79
C GLU A 255 4.45 -12.17 5.17
N SER A 256 5.77 -12.00 5.09
CA SER A 256 6.76 -13.05 5.35
C SER A 256 6.77 -13.49 6.81
N ARG A 257 6.79 -14.81 7.02
CA ARG A 257 7.08 -15.47 8.30
C ARG A 257 8.45 -16.16 8.28
N ILE A 258 9.15 -16.07 7.16
CA ILE A 258 10.45 -16.69 6.95
C ILE A 258 11.50 -15.76 7.55
N THR A 259 12.28 -16.29 8.51
CA THR A 259 13.42 -15.57 9.06
C THR A 259 14.54 -15.50 8.01
N LEU A 260 14.83 -14.29 7.52
CA LEU A 260 15.94 -14.04 6.62
C LEU A 260 17.26 -13.99 7.40
N MET A 261 18.22 -14.84 7.03
CA MET A 261 19.48 -15.03 7.74
C MET A 261 20.61 -14.28 7.06
N PHE A 262 20.82 -13.02 7.46
CA PHE A 262 21.92 -12.20 6.93
C PHE A 262 23.22 -12.31 7.74
N SER A 263 23.16 -12.81 8.98
CA SER A 263 24.29 -12.97 9.90
C SER A 263 24.94 -14.35 9.88
N ASP A 264 24.29 -15.37 9.32
CA ASP A 264 24.83 -16.74 9.29
C ASP A 264 25.97 -16.90 8.25
N ASP A 265 26.97 -17.70 8.61
CA ASP A 265 28.11 -18.11 7.76
C ASP A 265 27.73 -19.18 6.71
N GLN A 266 26.47 -19.65 6.69
CA GLN A 266 26.02 -20.66 5.72
C GLN A 266 25.92 -20.04 4.32
N LYS A 267 26.93 -20.35 3.52
CA LYS A 267 27.07 -19.88 2.13
C LYS A 267 26.60 -20.96 1.16
N VAL A 268 25.55 -20.64 0.40
CA VAL A 268 25.00 -21.48 -0.67
C VAL A 268 25.36 -20.82 -2.00
N CYS A 269 26.12 -21.52 -2.84
CA CYS A 269 26.61 -20.99 -4.12
C CYS A 269 26.00 -21.68 -5.34
N ASP A 270 25.49 -22.90 -5.18
CA ASP A 270 24.98 -23.73 -6.27
C ASP A 270 23.45 -23.81 -6.23
N VAL A 271 22.81 -23.70 -7.39
CA VAL A 271 21.33 -23.73 -7.52
C VAL A 271 20.70 -25.07 -7.16
N THR A 272 21.49 -26.14 -7.08
CA THR A 272 21.09 -27.50 -6.71
C THR A 272 21.35 -27.82 -5.23
N GLU A 273 22.15 -27.02 -4.54
CA GLU A 273 22.41 -27.17 -3.11
C GLU A 273 21.15 -26.90 -2.29
N THR A 274 20.86 -27.78 -1.34
CA THR A 274 19.64 -27.70 -0.53
C THR A 274 19.88 -26.91 0.75
N SER A 275 19.04 -25.93 1.03
CA SER A 275 19.03 -25.17 2.28
C SER A 275 17.60 -24.79 2.68
N SER A 276 17.45 -24.04 3.78
CA SER A 276 16.17 -23.41 4.10
C SER A 276 15.87 -22.28 3.11
N VAL A 277 14.58 -22.01 2.87
CA VAL A 277 14.15 -20.91 1.97
C VAL A 277 14.72 -19.56 2.40
N GLY A 278 14.77 -19.28 3.71
CA GLY A 278 15.36 -18.04 4.23
C GLY A 278 16.85 -17.89 3.92
N VAL A 279 17.62 -18.99 3.99
CA VAL A 279 19.04 -19.00 3.63
C VAL A 279 19.23 -18.82 2.12
N LEU A 280 18.45 -19.52 1.28
CA LEU A 280 18.51 -19.35 -0.18
C LEU A 280 18.24 -17.90 -0.60
N MET A 281 17.18 -17.28 -0.06
CA MET A 281 16.82 -15.90 -0.36
C MET A 281 17.88 -14.90 0.12
N SER A 282 18.42 -15.11 1.32
CA SER A 282 19.47 -14.24 1.86
C SER A 282 20.75 -14.35 1.03
N ASN A 283 21.12 -15.55 0.56
CA ASN A 283 22.28 -15.77 -0.32
C ASN A 283 22.08 -15.16 -1.72
N LEU A 284 20.85 -15.20 -2.28
CA LEU A 284 20.51 -14.46 -3.51
C LEU A 284 20.71 -12.95 -3.32
N MET A 285 20.18 -12.38 -2.23
CA MET A 285 20.29 -10.94 -1.94
C MET A 285 21.74 -10.51 -1.63
N LYS A 286 22.55 -11.38 -1.01
CA LYS A 286 23.99 -11.16 -0.81
C LYS A 286 24.78 -11.28 -2.12
N GLY A 287 24.21 -11.87 -3.18
CA GLY A 287 24.90 -12.18 -4.43
C GLY A 287 25.84 -13.38 -4.33
N GLU A 288 25.67 -14.24 -3.33
CA GLU A 288 26.41 -15.49 -3.18
C GLU A 288 25.85 -16.60 -4.08
N LEU A 289 24.53 -16.57 -4.30
CA LEU A 289 23.82 -17.41 -5.24
C LEU A 289 23.37 -16.56 -6.43
N LEU A 290 23.67 -16.99 -7.67
CA LEU A 290 23.39 -16.25 -8.91
C LEU A 290 23.80 -14.75 -8.86
N PRO A 291 25.11 -14.42 -8.82
CA PRO A 291 25.60 -13.05 -8.59
C PRO A 291 25.18 -12.00 -9.62
N SER A 292 24.77 -12.44 -10.81
CA SER A 292 24.29 -11.62 -11.93
C SER A 292 22.78 -11.37 -11.90
N ALA A 293 22.05 -11.97 -10.96
CA ALA A 293 20.61 -11.85 -10.86
C ALA A 293 20.20 -10.43 -10.40
N LEU A 294 19.10 -9.95 -10.98
CA LEU A 294 18.42 -8.74 -10.54
C LEU A 294 17.30 -9.13 -9.58
N ILE A 295 17.11 -8.36 -8.51
CA ILE A 295 16.15 -8.67 -7.45
C ILE A 295 15.25 -7.47 -7.23
N TRP A 296 13.93 -7.68 -7.33
CA TRP A 296 12.93 -6.70 -6.96
C TRP A 296 12.09 -7.20 -5.80
N ILE A 297 12.00 -6.41 -4.74
CA ILE A 297 11.28 -6.75 -3.52
C ILE A 297 10.20 -5.71 -3.30
N THR A 298 8.97 -6.12 -2.99
CA THR A 298 7.91 -5.20 -2.57
C THR A 298 7.60 -5.41 -1.09
N SER A 299 7.33 -4.32 -0.36
CA SER A 299 7.00 -4.40 1.07
C SER A 299 6.22 -3.19 1.56
N ARG A 300 5.51 -3.34 2.68
CA ARG A 300 5.09 -2.20 3.48
C ARG A 300 6.27 -1.57 4.23
N PRO A 301 6.24 -0.25 4.50
CA PRO A 301 7.34 0.45 5.19
C PRO A 301 7.77 -0.22 6.50
N ALA A 302 6.83 -0.72 7.29
CA ALA A 302 7.10 -1.36 8.59
C ALA A 302 7.95 -2.64 8.48
N ALA A 303 7.87 -3.38 7.37
CA ALA A 303 8.60 -4.63 7.19
C ALA A 303 9.87 -4.48 6.36
N ALA A 304 10.12 -3.31 5.78
CA ALA A 304 11.29 -3.05 4.95
C ALA A 304 12.62 -3.29 5.70
N ASN A 305 12.63 -3.08 7.01
CA ASN A 305 13.84 -3.21 7.83
C ASN A 305 14.23 -4.65 8.15
N GLN A 306 13.43 -5.64 7.72
CA GLN A 306 13.84 -7.05 7.76
C GLN A 306 15.08 -7.31 6.88
N ILE A 307 15.35 -6.44 5.90
CA ILE A 307 16.50 -6.53 5.01
C ILE A 307 17.49 -5.40 5.34
N PRO A 308 18.75 -5.72 5.67
CA PRO A 308 19.76 -4.70 5.91
C PRO A 308 19.99 -3.81 4.68
N SER A 309 20.03 -2.50 4.89
CA SER A 309 20.18 -1.50 3.80
C SER A 309 21.41 -1.71 2.91
N LYS A 310 22.49 -2.30 3.45
CA LYS A 310 23.71 -2.68 2.69
C LYS A 310 23.45 -3.65 1.53
N TYR A 311 22.34 -4.39 1.54
CA TYR A 311 21.97 -5.34 0.47
C TYR A 311 20.94 -4.75 -0.51
N ILE A 312 20.57 -3.47 -0.35
CA ILE A 312 19.58 -2.78 -1.18
C ILE A 312 20.33 -1.69 -1.95
N ASN A 313 20.35 -1.77 -3.28
CA ASN A 313 21.00 -0.75 -4.12
C ASN A 313 20.11 0.46 -4.36
N ARG A 314 18.80 0.23 -4.49
CA ARG A 314 17.80 1.28 -4.71
C ARG A 314 16.60 1.05 -3.82
N LEU A 315 16.18 2.12 -3.15
CA LEU A 315 14.90 2.17 -2.46
C LEU A 315 13.95 3.03 -3.29
N THR A 316 12.74 2.53 -3.50
CA THR A 316 11.67 3.25 -4.23
C THR A 316 10.41 3.26 -3.40
N GLU A 317 9.54 4.23 -3.61
CA GLU A 317 8.24 4.31 -2.96
C GLU A 317 7.12 4.55 -3.97
N ILE A 318 6.00 3.86 -3.82
CA ILE A 318 4.80 4.09 -4.64
C ILE A 318 3.94 5.15 -3.96
N ASP A 319 3.71 6.25 -4.66
CA ASP A 319 2.97 7.43 -4.19
C ASP A 319 1.55 7.47 -4.77
N GLY A 320 0.95 6.31 -5.06
CA GLY A 320 -0.45 6.21 -5.48
C GLY A 320 -0.83 6.95 -6.78
N PHE A 321 -2.09 7.41 -6.84
CA PHE A 321 -2.66 8.16 -7.95
C PHE A 321 -2.73 9.66 -7.65
N SER A 322 -2.14 10.45 -8.54
CA SER A 322 -2.43 11.87 -8.72
C SER A 322 -3.85 12.10 -9.24
N ASP A 323 -4.36 13.33 -9.12
CA ASP A 323 -5.71 13.67 -9.58
C ASP A 323 -5.98 13.31 -11.06
N PRO A 324 -5.07 13.56 -12.01
CA PRO A 324 -5.23 13.09 -13.38
C PRO A 324 -5.33 11.56 -13.50
N GLN A 325 -4.50 10.82 -12.75
CA GLN A 325 -4.50 9.35 -12.75
C GLN A 325 -5.79 8.78 -12.13
N LYS A 326 -6.35 9.42 -11.10
CA LYS A 326 -7.67 9.04 -10.56
C LYS A 326 -8.73 9.11 -11.66
N GLU A 327 -8.80 10.22 -12.40
CA GLU A 327 -9.77 10.35 -13.49
C GLU A 327 -9.52 9.37 -14.64
N GLU A 328 -8.24 9.15 -15.01
CA GLU A 328 -7.85 8.17 -16.02
C GLU A 328 -8.34 6.77 -15.65
N TYR A 329 -8.11 6.35 -14.40
CA TYR A 329 -8.55 5.05 -13.90
C TYR A 329 -10.07 4.90 -14.04
N PHE A 330 -10.87 5.87 -13.57
CA PHE A 330 -12.33 5.78 -13.65
C PHE A 330 -12.82 5.72 -15.11
N ARG A 331 -12.22 6.51 -16.02
CA ARG A 331 -12.58 6.49 -17.45
C ARG A 331 -12.20 5.18 -18.15
N LYS A 332 -11.08 4.55 -17.75
CA LYS A 332 -10.67 3.22 -18.24
C LYS A 332 -11.55 2.11 -17.71
N ARG A 333 -11.95 2.18 -16.44
CA ARG A 333 -12.72 1.13 -15.76
C ARG A 333 -14.21 1.13 -16.12
N ILE A 334 -14.77 2.29 -16.42
CA ILE A 334 -16.20 2.49 -16.67
C ILE A 334 -16.40 2.75 -18.17
N SER A 335 -17.03 1.79 -18.86
CA SER A 335 -17.24 1.89 -20.32
C SER A 335 -18.15 3.06 -20.72
N ASP A 336 -19.19 3.36 -19.93
CA ASP A 336 -20.10 4.49 -20.16
C ASP A 336 -19.46 5.80 -19.67
N GLN A 337 -19.10 6.68 -20.61
CA GLN A 337 -18.44 7.95 -20.32
C GLN A 337 -19.32 8.96 -19.56
N HIS A 338 -20.65 8.88 -19.69
CA HIS A 338 -21.56 9.72 -18.92
C HIS A 338 -21.60 9.26 -17.45
N GLN A 339 -21.70 7.95 -17.21
CA GLN A 339 -21.58 7.40 -15.86
C GLN A 339 -20.21 7.69 -15.25
N ALA A 340 -19.12 7.52 -16.01
CA ALA A 340 -17.77 7.84 -15.57
C ALA A 340 -17.64 9.31 -15.14
N SER A 341 -18.15 10.24 -15.96
CA SER A 341 -18.12 11.68 -15.66
C SER A 341 -18.90 12.03 -14.39
N ARG A 342 -20.06 11.39 -14.19
CA ARG A 342 -20.87 11.57 -12.98
C ARG A 342 -20.16 11.04 -11.73
N ILE A 343 -19.56 9.85 -11.81
CA ILE A 343 -18.78 9.25 -10.72
C ILE A 343 -17.58 10.13 -10.37
N ILE A 344 -16.80 10.57 -11.36
CA ILE A 344 -15.67 11.46 -11.17
C ILE A 344 -16.11 12.76 -10.51
N SER A 345 -17.22 13.36 -10.97
CA SER A 345 -17.76 14.58 -10.36
C SER A 345 -18.19 14.37 -8.92
N HIS A 346 -18.78 13.22 -8.57
CA HIS A 346 -19.16 12.89 -7.20
C HIS A 346 -17.93 12.71 -6.32
N ILE A 347 -16.96 11.91 -6.77
CA ILE A 347 -15.70 11.68 -6.04
C ILE A 347 -14.99 13.00 -5.78
N ARG A 348 -14.89 13.91 -6.76
CA ARG A 348 -14.27 15.23 -6.59
C ARG A 348 -15.00 16.12 -5.56
N ARG A 349 -16.32 15.99 -5.44
CA ARG A 349 -17.14 16.71 -4.45
C ARG A 349 -16.96 16.12 -3.05
N ALA A 350 -16.99 14.80 -2.92
CA ALA A 350 -16.82 14.09 -1.66
C ALA A 350 -15.32 14.04 -1.29
N LYS A 351 -14.81 15.10 -0.67
CA LYS A 351 -13.37 15.27 -0.34
C LYS A 351 -12.75 14.07 0.37
N SER A 352 -13.48 13.45 1.31
CA SER A 352 -13.03 12.23 1.99
C SER A 352 -12.77 11.09 0.99
N LEU A 353 -13.73 10.81 0.10
CA LEU A 353 -13.58 9.78 -0.93
C LEU A 353 -12.48 10.12 -1.95
N HIS A 354 -12.37 11.39 -2.32
CA HIS A 354 -11.35 11.88 -3.24
C HIS A 354 -9.92 11.62 -2.76
N ILE A 355 -9.68 11.86 -1.46
CA ILE A 355 -8.39 11.60 -0.81
C ILE A 355 -8.11 10.11 -0.77
N MET A 356 -9.09 9.29 -0.37
CA MET A 356 -8.93 7.84 -0.32
C MET A 356 -8.60 7.26 -1.70
N CYS A 357 -9.19 7.79 -2.78
CA CYS A 357 -8.91 7.40 -4.16
C CYS A 357 -7.47 7.68 -4.62
N HIS A 358 -6.62 8.28 -3.79
CA HIS A 358 -5.18 8.25 -4.02
C HIS A 358 -4.63 6.81 -3.95
N ILE A 359 -5.22 5.91 -3.14
CA ILE A 359 -4.93 4.47 -3.24
C ILE A 359 -5.80 3.83 -4.33
N PRO A 360 -5.22 3.13 -5.31
CA PRO A 360 -5.97 2.45 -6.37
C PRO A 360 -7.06 1.49 -5.89
N ILE A 361 -6.87 0.78 -4.77
CA ILE A 361 -7.91 -0.12 -4.25
C ILE A 361 -9.20 0.63 -3.91
N PHE A 362 -9.12 1.87 -3.44
CA PHE A 362 -10.30 2.69 -3.16
C PHE A 362 -10.95 3.20 -4.44
N CYS A 363 -10.19 3.46 -5.51
CA CYS A 363 -10.77 3.70 -6.83
C CYS A 363 -11.55 2.47 -7.32
N TRP A 364 -11.01 1.27 -7.12
CA TRP A 364 -11.70 0.02 -7.48
C TRP A 364 -12.99 -0.18 -6.67
N ILE A 365 -12.93 -0.10 -5.33
CA ILE A 365 -14.10 -0.20 -4.45
C ILE A 365 -15.14 0.86 -4.86
N SER A 366 -14.70 2.11 -5.03
CA SER A 366 -15.59 3.22 -5.37
C SER A 366 -16.25 3.03 -6.74
N SER A 367 -15.48 2.67 -7.76
CA SER A 367 -16.03 2.40 -9.08
C SER A 367 -17.01 1.24 -9.07
N THR A 368 -16.78 0.20 -8.27
CA THR A 368 -17.64 -0.98 -8.16
C THR A 368 -18.97 -0.62 -7.50
N VAL A 369 -18.91 0.02 -6.33
CA VAL A 369 -20.09 0.45 -5.57
C VAL A 369 -20.94 1.44 -6.35
N LEU A 370 -20.30 2.47 -6.89
CA LEU A 370 -21.00 3.55 -7.57
C LEU A 370 -21.62 3.10 -8.90
N GLN A 371 -20.95 2.22 -9.65
CA GLN A 371 -21.56 1.65 -10.86
C GLN A 371 -22.79 0.82 -10.53
N ASN A 372 -22.79 0.05 -9.45
CA ASN A 372 -23.94 -0.77 -9.10
C ASN A 372 -25.14 0.09 -8.69
N ILE A 373 -24.91 1.07 -7.80
CA ILE A 373 -25.95 2.01 -7.36
C ILE A 373 -26.55 2.73 -8.58
N LEU A 374 -25.72 3.24 -9.49
CA LEU A 374 -26.18 3.99 -10.66
C LEU A 374 -26.82 3.10 -11.75
N LYS A 375 -26.56 1.79 -11.76
CA LYS A 375 -27.26 0.83 -12.63
C LYS A 375 -28.68 0.58 -12.15
N GLU A 376 -28.88 0.46 -10.84
CA GLU A 376 -30.18 0.18 -10.24
C GLU A 376 -31.09 1.42 -10.25
N ASP A 377 -30.55 2.59 -9.91
CA ASP A 377 -31.30 3.85 -9.93
C ASP A 377 -30.39 5.05 -10.27
N LEU A 378 -30.63 5.64 -11.44
CA LEU A 378 -29.93 6.85 -11.89
C LEU A 378 -30.24 8.07 -11.02
N SER A 379 -31.24 8.06 -10.14
CA SER A 379 -31.54 9.13 -9.20
C SER A 379 -31.06 8.85 -7.77
N ALA A 380 -30.49 7.67 -7.51
CA ALA A 380 -30.07 7.27 -6.18
C ALA A 380 -29.08 8.25 -5.56
N GLU A 381 -29.27 8.47 -4.25
CA GLU A 381 -28.34 9.24 -3.45
C GLU A 381 -27.02 8.47 -3.34
N ILE A 382 -25.94 9.12 -3.76
CA ILE A 382 -24.63 8.50 -3.79
C ILE A 382 -23.99 8.61 -2.40
N PRO A 383 -23.34 7.56 -1.88
CA PRO A 383 -22.67 7.60 -0.57
C PRO A 383 -21.73 8.79 -0.43
N GLN A 384 -21.83 9.50 0.68
CA GLN A 384 -21.05 10.69 1.02
C GLN A 384 -19.91 10.37 1.98
N THR A 385 -20.09 9.35 2.82
CA THR A 385 -19.11 8.97 3.85
C THR A 385 -18.39 7.67 3.50
N LEU A 386 -17.30 7.39 4.21
CA LEU A 386 -16.53 6.16 3.99
C LEU A 386 -17.33 4.95 4.48
N THR A 387 -18.03 5.06 5.61
CA THR A 387 -18.85 3.95 6.12
C THR A 387 -20.00 3.63 5.19
N GLU A 388 -20.69 4.64 4.63
CA GLU A 388 -21.75 4.39 3.65
C GLU A 388 -21.21 3.61 2.44
N MET A 389 -20.05 4.01 1.90
CA MET A 389 -19.39 3.28 0.81
C MET A 389 -19.11 1.81 1.16
N TYR A 390 -18.65 1.54 2.39
CA TYR A 390 -18.34 0.18 2.86
C TYR A 390 -19.59 -0.65 3.16
N ILE A 391 -20.66 -0.02 3.64
CA ILE A 391 -21.97 -0.68 3.81
C ILE A 391 -22.49 -1.12 2.44
N HIS A 392 -22.50 -0.21 1.45
CA HIS A 392 -22.93 -0.58 0.10
C HIS A 392 -22.02 -1.62 -0.54
N PHE A 393 -20.71 -1.55 -0.31
CA PHE A 393 -19.78 -2.60 -0.73
C PHE A 393 -20.16 -3.96 -0.13
N LEU A 394 -20.40 -4.04 1.18
CA LEU A 394 -20.81 -5.28 1.86
C LEU A 394 -22.14 -5.81 1.32
N LEU A 395 -23.15 -4.95 1.18
CA LEU A 395 -24.47 -5.31 0.65
C LEU A 395 -24.37 -5.84 -0.78
N MET A 396 -23.52 -5.24 -1.62
CA MET A 396 -23.26 -5.76 -2.96
C MET A 396 -22.63 -7.15 -2.94
N GLN A 397 -21.64 -7.40 -2.07
CA GLN A 397 -21.04 -8.73 -1.97
C GLN A 397 -22.08 -9.78 -1.53
N ILE A 398 -22.99 -9.42 -0.64
CA ILE A 398 -24.12 -10.27 -0.21
C ILE A 398 -25.10 -10.53 -1.38
N ASN A 399 -25.45 -9.50 -2.16
CA ASN A 399 -26.36 -9.67 -3.29
C ASN A 399 -25.75 -10.51 -4.41
N MET A 400 -24.47 -10.28 -4.74
CA MET A 400 -23.72 -11.09 -5.70
C MET A 400 -23.62 -12.55 -5.26
N ARG A 401 -23.56 -12.81 -3.95
CA ARG A 401 -23.67 -14.15 -3.39
C ARG A 401 -25.03 -14.73 -3.73
N ASN A 402 -26.13 -14.10 -3.32
CA ASN A 402 -27.49 -14.62 -3.51
C ASN A 402 -27.78 -15.05 -4.95
N GLN A 403 -27.42 -14.21 -5.92
CA GLN A 403 -27.61 -14.51 -7.35
C GLN A 403 -26.90 -15.80 -7.79
N LYS A 404 -25.67 -16.05 -7.31
CA LYS A 404 -24.88 -17.23 -7.70
C LYS A 404 -25.37 -18.53 -7.06
N TYR A 405 -26.03 -18.47 -5.91
CA TYR A 405 -26.56 -19.67 -5.24
C TYR A 405 -27.91 -20.09 -5.79
N GLU A 406 -28.77 -19.14 -6.17
CA GLU A 406 -30.01 -19.46 -6.89
C GLU A 406 -29.72 -20.28 -8.17
N GLU A 407 -28.54 -20.10 -8.77
CA GLU A 407 -28.09 -20.85 -9.96
C GLU A 407 -27.47 -22.23 -9.68
N ARG A 408 -26.93 -22.49 -8.47
CA ARG A 408 -26.08 -23.69 -8.22
C ARG A 408 -26.73 -24.82 -7.44
N ASP A 409 -27.53 -24.56 -6.40
CA ASP A 409 -28.10 -25.66 -5.58
C ASP A 409 -29.27 -25.21 -4.67
N PRO A 410 -30.54 -25.52 -5.00
CA PRO A 410 -31.71 -25.08 -4.21
C PRO A 410 -31.93 -25.82 -2.87
N GLU A 411 -31.29 -26.97 -2.63
CA GLU A 411 -31.68 -27.91 -1.56
C GLU A 411 -30.81 -27.87 -0.28
N LYS A 412 -29.76 -27.05 -0.22
CA LYS A 412 -28.85 -26.98 0.96
C LYS A 412 -29.20 -25.80 1.88
N PRO A 413 -29.54 -26.00 3.16
CA PRO A 413 -29.76 -24.90 4.09
C PRO A 413 -28.40 -24.32 4.52
N LEU A 414 -27.99 -23.23 3.87
CA LEU A 414 -26.83 -22.45 4.29
C LEU A 414 -27.18 -21.60 5.52
N LEU A 415 -26.17 -21.34 6.35
CA LEU A 415 -26.20 -20.26 7.34
C LEU A 415 -26.74 -18.99 6.68
N SER A 416 -27.64 -18.29 7.36
CA SER A 416 -28.15 -17.00 6.85
C SER A 416 -26.97 -16.08 6.53
N ASN A 417 -27.05 -15.29 5.43
CA ASN A 417 -26.01 -14.33 5.07
C ASN A 417 -25.55 -13.52 6.28
N ARG A 418 -26.53 -13.11 7.09
CA ARG A 418 -26.34 -12.43 8.35
C ARG A 418 -25.46 -13.19 9.33
N GLU A 419 -25.76 -14.44 9.63
CA GLU A 419 -24.98 -15.23 10.59
C GLU A 419 -23.52 -15.39 10.13
N LEU A 420 -23.30 -15.67 8.85
CA LEU A 420 -21.97 -15.85 8.31
C LEU A 420 -21.17 -14.53 8.29
N ILE A 421 -21.79 -13.40 7.92
CA ILE A 421 -21.14 -12.08 7.96
C ILE A 421 -20.81 -11.67 9.39
N VAL A 422 -21.69 -11.91 10.37
CA VAL A 422 -21.42 -11.59 11.77
C VAL A 422 -20.24 -12.41 12.30
N LYS A 423 -20.18 -13.72 11.99
CA LYS A 423 -19.03 -14.57 12.36
C LYS A 423 -17.74 -14.12 11.67
N LEU A 424 -17.80 -13.74 10.40
CA LEU A 424 -16.63 -13.22 9.68
C LEU A 424 -16.15 -11.89 10.27
N ALA A 425 -17.09 -11.05 10.69
CA ALA A 425 -16.81 -9.78 11.35
C ALA A 425 -16.20 -9.98 12.75
N GLU A 426 -16.56 -11.05 13.46
CA GLU A 426 -15.89 -11.47 14.69
C GLU A 426 -14.41 -11.81 14.46
N VAL A 427 -14.12 -12.61 13.42
CA VAL A 427 -12.73 -12.92 13.02
C VAL A 427 -11.98 -11.63 12.70
N ALA A 428 -12.59 -10.72 11.94
CA ALA A 428 -11.99 -9.43 11.61
C ALA A 428 -11.60 -8.63 12.86
N PHE A 429 -12.48 -8.59 13.87
CA PHE A 429 -12.22 -7.92 15.15
C PHE A 429 -11.09 -8.60 15.95
N LYS A 430 -11.14 -9.92 16.12
CA LYS A 430 -10.11 -10.69 16.86
C LYS A 430 -8.72 -10.47 16.24
N GLU A 431 -8.62 -10.59 14.92
CA GLU A 431 -7.35 -10.46 14.21
C GLU A 431 -6.86 -9.01 14.18
N LEU A 432 -7.76 -8.03 14.11
CA LEU A 432 -7.39 -6.61 14.22
C LEU A 432 -6.77 -6.31 15.59
N MET A 433 -7.36 -6.84 16.67
CA MET A 433 -6.82 -6.67 18.03
C MET A 433 -5.46 -7.37 18.21
N LYS A 434 -5.23 -8.50 17.53
CA LYS A 434 -3.92 -9.18 17.48
C LYS A 434 -2.91 -8.51 16.54
N ARG A 435 -3.33 -7.48 15.78
CA ARG A 435 -2.55 -6.83 14.71
C ARG A 435 -2.15 -7.79 13.58
N ASN A 436 -2.99 -8.79 13.31
CA ASN A 436 -2.82 -9.75 12.23
C ASN A 436 -3.62 -9.32 10.99
N VAL A 437 -2.98 -9.43 9.83
CA VAL A 437 -3.61 -9.21 8.50
C VAL A 437 -4.01 -10.55 7.86
N MET A 438 -3.40 -11.65 8.33
CA MET A 438 -3.60 -13.01 7.83
C MET A 438 -4.17 -13.89 8.93
N PHE A 439 -5.12 -14.74 8.56
CA PHE A 439 -5.74 -15.72 9.46
C PHE A 439 -5.87 -17.08 8.79
N TYR A 440 -6.12 -18.10 9.58
CA TYR A 440 -6.08 -19.50 9.18
C TYR A 440 -7.47 -20.14 9.19
N GLU A 441 -7.53 -21.31 8.57
CA GLU A 441 -8.65 -22.24 8.70
C GLU A 441 -9.02 -22.51 10.17
N GLU A 442 -8.04 -22.63 11.07
CA GLU A 442 -8.32 -22.81 12.49
C GLU A 442 -9.06 -21.61 13.12
N ASP A 443 -8.72 -20.37 12.72
CA ASP A 443 -9.37 -19.14 13.22
C ASP A 443 -10.84 -19.04 12.73
N LEU A 444 -11.10 -19.53 11.51
CA LEU A 444 -12.45 -19.66 10.95
C LEU A 444 -13.28 -20.72 11.70
N ILE A 445 -12.68 -21.89 11.95
CA ILE A 445 -13.32 -22.99 12.67
C ILE A 445 -13.63 -22.60 14.12
N GLU A 446 -12.71 -21.92 14.81
CA GLU A 446 -12.91 -21.41 16.17
C GLU A 446 -14.11 -20.44 16.24
N SER A 447 -14.33 -19.68 15.17
CA SER A 447 -15.47 -18.75 15.04
C SER A 447 -16.72 -19.40 14.43
N GLY A 448 -16.72 -20.73 14.24
CA GLY A 448 -17.87 -21.50 13.78
C GLY A 448 -18.22 -21.30 12.30
N ILE A 449 -17.22 -21.00 11.46
CA ILE A 449 -17.34 -20.86 10.00
C ILE A 449 -16.81 -22.11 9.32
N ASP A 450 -17.62 -22.73 8.46
CA ASP A 450 -17.14 -23.78 7.55
C ASP A 450 -16.24 -23.16 6.47
N VAL A 451 -15.08 -23.76 6.25
CA VAL A 451 -14.07 -23.38 5.24
C VAL A 451 -14.64 -23.37 3.83
N THR A 452 -15.61 -24.25 3.54
CA THR A 452 -16.32 -24.23 2.25
C THR A 452 -17.19 -23.00 2.11
N ASP A 453 -17.75 -22.46 3.20
CA ASP A 453 -18.54 -21.22 3.20
C ASP A 453 -17.65 -19.96 3.10
N ALA A 454 -16.44 -19.99 3.69
CA ALA A 454 -15.47 -18.89 3.61
C ALA A 454 -14.94 -18.65 2.18
N SER A 455 -14.73 -19.72 1.41
CA SER A 455 -14.36 -19.64 -0.02
C SER A 455 -15.42 -18.94 -0.90
N MET A 456 -16.67 -18.85 -0.41
CA MET A 456 -17.80 -18.29 -1.15
C MET A 456 -17.99 -16.78 -0.96
N TYR A 457 -17.27 -16.14 -0.02
CA TYR A 457 -17.15 -14.67 0.06
C TYR A 457 -15.91 -14.12 -0.62
N SER A 458 -15.59 -14.69 -1.78
CA SER A 458 -14.53 -14.16 -2.61
C SER A 458 -14.93 -12.76 -3.12
N GLY A 459 -14.31 -11.74 -2.53
CA GLY A 459 -14.68 -10.32 -2.70
C GLY A 459 -14.65 -9.56 -1.38
N ILE A 460 -14.86 -10.25 -0.25
CA ILE A 460 -14.58 -9.73 1.11
C ILE A 460 -13.24 -10.28 1.60
N CYS A 461 -13.01 -11.58 1.40
CA CYS A 461 -11.77 -12.27 1.73
C CYS A 461 -11.16 -12.92 0.49
N THR A 462 -9.83 -13.03 0.47
CA THR A 462 -9.07 -13.77 -0.51
C THR A 462 -8.57 -15.08 0.10
N GLU A 463 -8.95 -16.21 -0.53
CA GLU A 463 -8.40 -17.52 -0.22
C GLU A 463 -7.11 -17.73 -1.01
N ILE A 464 -6.04 -18.13 -0.32
CA ILE A 464 -4.73 -18.36 -0.92
C ILE A 464 -4.60 -19.84 -1.25
N PHE A 465 -4.64 -20.17 -2.55
CA PHE A 465 -4.43 -21.53 -3.05
C PHE A 465 -2.97 -21.78 -3.43
N LYS A 466 -2.51 -23.01 -3.13
CA LYS A 466 -1.55 -23.74 -3.97
C LYS A 466 -2.16 -25.08 -4.37
N GLU A 467 -2.29 -25.31 -5.67
CA GLU A 467 -2.55 -26.64 -6.22
C GLU A 467 -1.18 -27.33 -6.43
N GLU A 468 -1.10 -28.62 -6.08
CA GLU A 468 0.08 -29.53 -6.16
C GLU A 468 1.09 -29.51 -4.99
N SER A 469 0.82 -30.28 -3.93
CA SER A 469 1.33 -31.66 -3.76
C SER A 469 0.79 -32.24 -2.44
N VAL A 470 0.61 -33.56 -2.42
CA VAL A 470 -0.07 -34.34 -1.37
C VAL A 470 0.68 -34.21 -0.04
N ILE A 471 -0.07 -34.11 1.07
CA ILE A 471 0.34 -34.20 2.50
C ILE A 471 0.32 -32.84 3.24
N HIS A 472 -0.89 -32.43 3.67
CA HIS A 472 -1.27 -31.31 4.56
C HIS A 472 -1.39 -29.90 3.94
N GLN A 473 -2.55 -29.61 3.36
CA GLN A 473 -2.97 -28.25 3.00
C GLN A 473 -3.49 -27.52 4.25
N ARG A 474 -2.83 -26.46 4.68
CA ARG A 474 -3.45 -25.42 5.53
C ARG A 474 -3.83 -24.24 4.65
N LYS A 475 -5.11 -23.88 4.66
CA LYS A 475 -5.58 -22.70 3.93
C LYS A 475 -5.29 -21.44 4.76
N VAL A 476 -4.77 -20.42 4.08
CA VAL A 476 -4.53 -19.10 4.65
C VAL A 476 -5.47 -18.11 3.97
N TYR A 477 -5.99 -17.18 4.75
CA TYR A 477 -6.95 -16.18 4.32
C TYR A 477 -6.52 -14.78 4.75
N SER A 478 -6.93 -13.81 3.97
CA SER A 478 -6.87 -12.39 4.33
C SER A 478 -8.10 -11.66 3.84
N PHE A 479 -8.40 -10.53 4.45
CA PHE A 479 -9.35 -9.58 3.87
C PHE A 479 -8.71 -8.91 2.66
N ILE A 480 -9.54 -8.53 1.67
CA ILE A 480 -9.03 -7.88 0.43
C ILE A 480 -8.22 -6.60 0.70
N HIS A 481 -8.46 -5.97 1.85
CA HIS A 481 -7.72 -4.81 2.34
C HIS A 481 -7.94 -4.65 3.85
N LEU A 482 -6.97 -4.07 4.58
CA LEU A 482 -7.07 -3.82 6.02
C LEU A 482 -8.30 -2.99 6.39
N SER A 483 -8.68 -2.01 5.57
CA SER A 483 -9.89 -1.21 5.83
C SER A 483 -11.20 -2.00 5.76
N VAL A 484 -11.24 -3.14 5.03
CA VAL A 484 -12.39 -4.05 5.07
C VAL A 484 -12.42 -4.80 6.40
N GLN A 485 -11.26 -5.23 6.89
CA GLN A 485 -11.13 -5.84 8.22
C GLN A 485 -11.54 -4.84 9.32
N GLU A 486 -11.07 -3.59 9.27
CA GLU A 486 -11.42 -2.53 10.23
C GLU A 486 -12.91 -2.20 10.21
N PHE A 487 -13.52 -2.14 9.02
CA PHE A 487 -14.96 -1.92 8.86
C PHE A 487 -15.78 -3.07 9.45
N LEU A 488 -15.44 -4.32 9.11
CA LEU A 488 -16.13 -5.50 9.64
C LEU A 488 -15.94 -5.60 11.17
N ALA A 489 -14.75 -5.31 11.68
CA ALA A 489 -14.51 -5.26 13.11
C ALA A 489 -15.40 -4.22 13.82
N ALA A 490 -15.55 -3.03 13.24
CA ALA A 490 -16.45 -2.00 13.76
C ALA A 490 -17.93 -2.43 13.72
N PHE A 491 -18.35 -3.06 12.61
CA PHE A 491 -19.69 -3.65 12.49
C PHE A 491 -19.94 -4.73 13.55
N TYR A 492 -18.97 -5.62 13.79
CA TYR A 492 -19.07 -6.66 14.83
C TYR A 492 -19.27 -6.05 16.22
N VAL A 493 -18.43 -5.08 16.61
CA VAL A 493 -18.53 -4.44 17.93
C VAL A 493 -19.90 -3.80 18.14
N PHE A 494 -20.43 -3.12 17.13
CA PHE A 494 -21.76 -2.53 17.20
C PHE A 494 -22.87 -3.60 17.24
N SER A 495 -22.82 -4.60 16.35
CA SER A 495 -23.81 -5.70 16.29
C SER A 495 -23.85 -6.52 17.58
N PHE A 496 -22.69 -6.81 18.15
CA PHE A 496 -22.55 -7.51 19.44
C PHE A 496 -23.13 -6.69 20.59
N TYR A 497 -22.85 -5.38 20.62
CA TYR A 497 -23.44 -4.48 21.62
C TYR A 497 -24.97 -4.46 21.55
N VAL A 498 -25.53 -4.28 20.35
CA VAL A 498 -27.00 -4.25 20.16
C VAL A 498 -27.62 -5.59 20.57
N SER A 499 -26.96 -6.71 20.27
CA SER A 499 -27.47 -8.05 20.60
C SER A 499 -27.43 -8.33 22.11
N THR A 500 -26.32 -7.99 22.80
CA THR A 500 -26.17 -8.23 24.25
C THR A 500 -27.06 -7.34 25.11
N THR A 501 -27.33 -6.10 24.68
CA THR A 501 -28.26 -5.19 25.36
C THR A 501 -29.67 -5.77 25.42
N ILE A 502 -30.05 -6.58 24.44
CA ILE A 502 -31.40 -7.15 24.28
C ILE A 502 -31.55 -8.48 25.01
N GLU A 503 -30.49 -9.29 25.11
CA GLU A 503 -30.50 -10.57 25.83
C GLU A 503 -30.66 -10.42 27.36
N GLY A 504 -30.91 -9.21 27.87
CA GLY A 504 -31.13 -8.94 29.29
C GLY A 504 -29.87 -9.08 30.14
N LEU A 505 -28.73 -9.39 29.51
CA LEU A 505 -27.39 -9.19 30.04
C LEU A 505 -27.19 -7.68 30.11
N ASN A 506 -27.63 -7.06 31.22
CA ASN A 506 -27.46 -5.65 31.52
C ASN A 506 -25.97 -5.27 31.51
N ASN A 507 -25.39 -5.08 30.32
CA ASN A 507 -24.17 -4.35 30.16
C ASN A 507 -24.51 -2.91 30.57
N PHE A 508 -24.03 -2.47 31.73
CA PHE A 508 -24.18 -1.10 32.25
C PHE A 508 -23.52 -0.01 31.36
N VAL A 509 -23.13 -0.38 30.15
CA VAL A 509 -22.38 0.42 29.20
C VAL A 509 -23.40 0.96 28.20
N SER A 510 -23.60 2.28 28.14
CA SER A 510 -24.41 2.87 27.07
C SER A 510 -23.63 2.94 25.76
N VAL A 511 -24.28 3.10 24.60
CA VAL A 511 -23.59 3.38 23.31
C VAL A 511 -22.65 4.56 23.45
N ARG A 512 -23.04 5.58 24.20
CA ARG A 512 -22.16 6.71 24.51
C ARG A 512 -20.86 6.24 25.17
N ASP A 513 -20.94 5.35 26.16
CA ASP A 513 -19.76 4.88 26.88
C ASP A 513 -18.91 3.94 26.01
N LEU A 514 -19.54 3.15 25.13
CA LEU A 514 -18.85 2.38 24.09
C LEU A 514 -18.07 3.29 23.13
N LEU A 515 -18.75 4.27 22.53
CA LEU A 515 -18.16 5.19 21.56
C LEU A 515 -17.09 6.08 22.18
N LYS A 516 -17.34 6.60 23.39
CA LYS A 516 -16.36 7.37 24.14
C LYS A 516 -15.11 6.53 24.46
N GLY A 517 -15.30 5.31 24.94
CA GLY A 517 -14.18 4.39 25.19
C GLY A 517 -13.39 4.04 23.93
N ALA A 518 -14.06 3.93 22.77
CA ALA A 518 -13.38 3.74 21.49
C ALA A 518 -12.57 4.98 21.07
N VAL A 519 -13.09 6.19 21.29
CA VAL A 519 -12.35 7.45 21.08
C VAL A 519 -11.08 7.48 21.93
N ASP A 520 -11.20 7.18 23.23
CA ASP A 520 -10.07 7.23 24.16
C ASP A 520 -9.00 6.20 23.77
N LYS A 521 -9.38 4.95 23.46
CA LYS A 521 -8.45 3.92 22.96
C LYS A 521 -7.75 4.28 21.65
N ALA A 522 -8.45 4.95 20.73
CA ALA A 522 -7.84 5.40 19.47
C ALA A 522 -6.84 6.55 19.69
N LEU A 523 -7.03 7.36 20.73
CA LEU A 523 -6.09 8.41 21.12
C LEU A 523 -4.84 7.85 21.82
N GLU A 524 -4.99 6.76 22.58
CA GLU A 524 -3.87 6.00 23.18
C GLU A 524 -3.03 5.24 22.14
N SER A 525 -3.55 5.08 20.92
CA SER A 525 -2.87 4.38 19.83
C SER A 525 -1.76 5.25 19.21
N GLU A 526 -0.50 4.96 19.57
CA GLU A 526 0.67 5.65 19.01
C GLU A 526 0.76 5.54 17.48
N THR A 527 0.48 4.35 16.93
CA THR A 527 0.55 4.09 15.49
C THR A 527 -0.71 4.48 14.71
N GLY A 528 -1.82 4.78 15.41
CA GLY A 528 -3.11 5.04 14.77
C GLY A 528 -3.83 3.83 14.20
N HIS A 529 -3.42 2.60 14.54
CA HIS A 529 -4.02 1.34 14.07
C HIS A 529 -5.53 1.17 14.36
N LEU A 530 -6.15 2.04 15.16
CA LEU A 530 -7.58 2.03 15.47
C LEU A 530 -8.37 3.18 14.83
N ASP A 531 -7.73 4.01 14.01
CA ASP A 531 -8.34 5.24 13.48
C ASP A 531 -9.51 4.96 12.54
N HIS A 532 -9.33 4.04 11.59
CA HIS A 532 -10.39 3.63 10.68
C HIS A 532 -11.49 2.85 11.39
N PHE A 533 -11.10 1.96 12.31
CA PHE A 533 -12.05 1.25 13.17
C PHE A 533 -12.96 2.24 13.92
N LEU A 534 -12.41 3.29 14.53
CA LEU A 534 -13.19 4.32 15.23
C LEU A 534 -14.14 5.05 14.28
N ARG A 535 -13.65 5.48 13.11
CA ARG A 535 -14.47 6.14 12.08
C ARG A 535 -15.65 5.26 11.69
N PHE A 536 -15.39 4.01 11.32
CA PHE A 536 -16.43 3.05 10.95
C PHE A 536 -17.40 2.78 12.10
N LEU A 537 -16.93 2.68 13.34
CA LEU A 537 -17.80 2.43 14.49
C LEU A 537 -18.79 3.58 14.70
N LEU A 538 -18.33 4.83 14.60
CA LEU A 538 -19.18 6.00 14.67
C LEU A 538 -20.17 6.07 13.50
N GLY A 539 -19.70 5.77 12.29
CA GLY A 539 -20.54 5.73 11.10
C GLY A 539 -21.62 4.64 11.16
N VAL A 540 -21.27 3.41 11.54
CA VAL A 540 -22.23 2.28 11.68
C VAL A 540 -23.27 2.60 12.76
N SER A 541 -22.86 3.33 13.80
CA SER A 541 -23.75 3.74 14.87
C SER A 541 -24.81 4.76 14.44
N LEU A 542 -24.71 5.42 13.27
CA LEU A 542 -25.74 6.35 12.79
C LEU A 542 -27.02 5.62 12.40
N GLU A 543 -28.18 6.15 12.80
CA GLU A 543 -29.48 5.55 12.47
C GLU A 543 -29.72 5.38 10.96
N SER A 544 -29.24 6.31 10.12
CA SER A 544 -29.33 6.19 8.67
C SER A 544 -28.59 4.96 8.14
N ASN A 545 -27.41 4.69 8.70
CA ASN A 545 -26.55 3.58 8.29
C ASN A 545 -27.04 2.24 8.88
N GLN A 546 -27.60 2.27 10.09
CA GLN A 546 -28.27 1.11 10.67
C GLN A 546 -29.47 0.66 9.82
N ARG A 547 -30.23 1.59 9.21
CA ARG A 547 -31.33 1.25 8.28
C ARG A 547 -30.81 0.53 7.03
N LEU A 548 -29.65 0.92 6.50
CA LEU A 548 -29.02 0.21 5.39
C LEU A 548 -28.57 -1.21 5.78
N LEU A 549 -28.16 -1.39 7.05
CA LEU A 549 -27.70 -2.67 7.60
C LEU A 549 -28.82 -3.50 8.27
N GLN A 550 -30.09 -3.12 8.11
CA GLN A 550 -31.21 -3.73 8.85
C GLN A 550 -31.32 -5.24 8.67
N ASP A 551 -30.94 -5.77 7.51
CA ASP A 551 -31.00 -7.22 7.22
C ASP A 551 -29.87 -8.00 7.91
N LEU A 552 -28.84 -7.30 8.41
CA LEU A 552 -27.69 -7.86 9.10
C LEU A 552 -27.75 -7.62 10.62
N LEU A 553 -28.36 -6.54 11.06
CA LEU A 553 -28.56 -6.22 12.47
C LEU A 553 -29.75 -7.00 13.04
N THR A 554 -29.65 -7.42 14.31
CA THR A 554 -30.82 -8.00 15.02
C THR A 554 -31.93 -6.96 15.16
N HIS A 555 -31.55 -5.72 15.48
CA HIS A 555 -32.43 -4.59 15.79
C HIS A 555 -31.69 -3.27 15.47
N THR A 556 -32.44 -2.16 15.40
CA THR A 556 -31.86 -0.81 15.31
C THR A 556 -31.91 -0.12 16.67
N GLU A 557 -30.92 0.70 16.98
CA GLU A 557 -30.81 1.45 18.23
C GLU A 557 -30.90 2.95 17.96
N ASN A 558 -31.72 3.65 18.75
CA ASN A 558 -31.76 5.12 18.74
C ASN A 558 -30.50 5.67 19.42
N SER A 559 -29.47 5.88 18.60
CA SER A 559 -28.16 6.35 19.01
C SER A 559 -28.00 7.87 18.90
N SER A 560 -29.03 8.60 18.44
CA SER A 560 -28.94 10.03 18.12
C SER A 560 -28.34 10.88 19.25
N GLU A 561 -28.82 10.72 20.48
CA GLU A 561 -28.31 11.45 21.64
C GLU A 561 -26.90 11.01 22.04
N SER A 562 -26.59 9.71 21.91
CA SER A 562 -25.25 9.16 22.17
C SER A 562 -24.22 9.69 21.17
N ILE A 563 -24.58 9.77 19.89
CA ILE A 563 -23.77 10.35 18.82
C ILE A 563 -23.57 11.85 19.05
N ARG A 564 -24.63 12.59 19.41
CA ARG A 564 -24.53 14.02 19.71
C ARG A 564 -23.55 14.29 20.85
N ARG A 565 -23.64 13.53 21.94
CA ARG A 565 -22.73 13.65 23.09
C ARG A 565 -21.29 13.24 22.75
N THR A 566 -21.12 12.17 21.99
CA THR A 566 -19.78 11.72 21.56
C THR A 566 -19.13 12.74 20.62
N THR A 567 -19.91 13.30 19.70
CA THR A 567 -19.47 14.37 18.80
C THR A 567 -19.03 15.60 19.59
N GLN A 568 -19.79 15.99 20.61
CA GLN A 568 -19.40 17.08 21.51
C GLN A 568 -18.08 16.77 22.24
N TYR A 569 -17.93 15.55 22.76
CA TYR A 569 -16.69 15.10 23.40
C TYR A 569 -15.48 15.16 22.46
N ILE A 570 -15.65 14.73 21.20
CA ILE A 570 -14.61 14.81 20.16
C ILE A 570 -14.22 16.27 19.90
N LYS A 571 -15.19 17.18 19.78
CA LYS A 571 -14.92 18.62 19.58
C LYS A 571 -14.15 19.23 20.75
N GLU A 572 -14.51 18.87 21.98
CA GLU A 572 -13.80 19.30 23.19
C GLU A 572 -12.35 18.83 23.18
N LYS A 573 -12.09 17.54 22.88
CA LYS A 573 -10.74 17.00 22.74
C LYS A 573 -9.90 17.75 21.70
N ILE A 574 -10.47 18.05 20.54
CA ILE A 574 -9.79 18.83 19.50
C ILE A 574 -9.47 20.26 19.98
N LYS A 575 -10.39 20.93 20.67
CA LYS A 575 -10.23 22.31 21.14
C LYS A 575 -9.23 22.43 22.30
N ASP A 576 -9.20 21.44 23.19
CA ASP A 576 -8.33 21.44 24.37
C ASP A 576 -6.86 21.23 23.99
N GLY A 577 -6.60 20.35 23.00
CA GLY A 577 -5.51 20.37 22.00
C GLY A 577 -4.03 20.48 22.44
N HIS A 578 -3.71 20.76 23.70
CA HIS A 578 -2.32 20.94 24.15
C HIS A 578 -1.52 19.63 24.23
N GLU A 579 -2.20 18.49 24.29
CA GLU A 579 -1.59 17.15 24.43
C GLU A 579 -1.77 16.27 23.17
N LEU A 580 -2.56 16.70 22.17
CA LEU A 580 -2.83 15.90 20.99
C LEU A 580 -1.84 16.20 19.86
N SER A 581 -1.34 15.15 19.23
CA SER A 581 -0.60 15.28 17.96
C SER A 581 -1.52 15.76 16.84
N THR A 582 -0.92 16.38 15.82
CA THR A 582 -1.63 16.84 14.60
C THR A 582 -2.48 15.71 14.00
N GLU A 583 -1.91 14.51 13.91
CA GLU A 583 -2.51 13.31 13.35
C GLU A 583 -3.74 12.86 14.13
N ARG A 584 -3.64 12.82 15.48
CA ARG A 584 -4.76 12.42 16.34
C ARG A 584 -5.92 13.40 16.19
N SER A 585 -5.65 14.71 16.19
CA SER A 585 -6.68 15.75 16.00
C SER A 585 -7.37 15.66 14.64
N ILE A 586 -6.62 15.33 13.59
CA ILE A 586 -7.16 15.10 12.25
C ILE A 586 -8.03 13.85 12.22
N ASN A 587 -7.60 12.75 12.84
CA ASN A 587 -8.41 11.54 12.91
C ASN A 587 -9.76 11.81 13.61
N LEU A 588 -9.73 12.53 14.73
CA LEU A 588 -10.92 12.97 15.44
C LEU A 588 -11.83 13.85 14.55
N PHE A 589 -11.26 14.76 13.75
CA PHE A 589 -12.05 15.54 12.81
C PHE A 589 -12.70 14.68 11.72
N ARG A 590 -12.01 13.65 11.23
CA ARG A 590 -12.60 12.70 10.26
C ARG A 590 -13.75 11.91 10.84
N CYS A 591 -13.68 11.59 12.13
CA CYS A 591 -14.82 11.01 12.84
C CYS A 591 -16.04 11.93 12.79
N LEU A 592 -15.86 13.25 12.87
CA LEU A 592 -16.94 14.23 12.71
C LEU A 592 -17.51 14.24 11.28
N LEU A 593 -16.65 14.17 10.26
CA LEU A 593 -17.09 14.05 8.86
C LEU A 593 -17.91 12.77 8.63
N GLU A 594 -17.52 11.68 9.28
CA GLU A 594 -18.22 10.39 9.16
C GLU A 594 -19.63 10.43 9.75
N VAL A 595 -19.84 11.20 10.82
CA VAL A 595 -21.18 11.47 11.39
C VAL A 595 -21.88 12.66 10.75
N LYS A 596 -21.35 13.19 9.64
CA LYS A 596 -21.84 14.36 8.89
C LYS A 596 -21.96 15.63 9.75
N ASP A 597 -21.17 15.73 10.83
CA ASP A 597 -21.08 16.95 11.63
C ASP A 597 -20.04 17.90 11.04
N GLN A 598 -20.54 18.94 10.35
CA GLN A 598 -19.73 20.04 9.82
C GLN A 598 -19.77 21.29 10.71
N THR A 599 -20.29 21.19 11.94
CA THR A 599 -20.41 22.37 12.81
C THR A 599 -19.06 22.83 13.34
N LEU A 600 -18.11 21.92 13.53
CA LEU A 600 -16.79 22.27 14.07
C LEU A 600 -16.01 23.21 13.13
N SER A 601 -16.07 23.02 11.80
CA SER A 601 -15.40 23.92 10.85
C SER A 601 -15.97 25.35 10.96
N ARG A 602 -17.29 25.48 11.05
CA ARG A 602 -17.97 26.77 11.28
C ARG A 602 -17.65 27.37 12.65
N GLU A 603 -17.68 26.56 13.71
CA GLU A 603 -17.34 27.00 15.08
C GLU A 603 -15.90 27.51 15.17
N ILE A 604 -14.95 26.86 14.49
CA ILE A 604 -13.55 27.31 14.42
C ILE A 604 -13.43 28.61 13.63
N GLN A 605 -14.14 28.74 12.50
CA GLN A 605 -14.18 30.02 11.77
C GLN A 605 -14.77 31.15 12.62
N GLU A 606 -15.80 30.86 13.42
CA GLU A 606 -16.36 31.83 14.37
C GLU A 606 -15.42 32.13 15.55
N PHE A 607 -14.65 31.14 16.01
CA PHE A 607 -13.65 31.28 17.07
C PHE A 607 -12.49 32.21 16.68
N VAL A 608 -12.29 32.41 15.37
CA VAL A 608 -11.22 33.23 14.79
C VAL A 608 -11.72 34.62 14.37
N LYS A 609 -13.02 34.92 14.51
CA LYS A 609 -13.54 36.27 14.23
C LYS A 609 -12.98 37.29 15.24
N PRO A 610 -12.52 38.46 14.77
CA PRO A 610 -11.77 39.43 15.57
C PRO A 610 -12.56 40.00 16.77
N ASP A 611 -13.89 39.98 16.70
CA ASP A 611 -14.77 40.52 17.76
C ASP A 611 -14.87 39.59 18.99
N LYS A 612 -14.32 38.38 18.92
CA LYS A 612 -14.18 37.46 20.07
C LYS A 612 -12.69 37.26 20.32
N HIS A 613 -12.06 38.19 21.04
CA HIS A 613 -10.67 38.06 21.48
C HIS A 613 -10.48 36.74 22.25
N SER A 614 -9.96 35.70 21.60
CA SER A 614 -9.51 34.51 22.29
C SER A 614 -8.11 34.78 22.84
N GLU A 615 -8.02 34.86 24.16
CA GLU A 615 -6.75 35.01 24.91
C GLU A 615 -5.80 33.81 24.71
N LYS A 616 -6.27 32.72 24.09
CA LYS A 616 -5.56 31.44 23.95
C LYS A 616 -4.77 31.38 22.63
N LYS A 617 -3.44 31.32 22.74
CA LYS A 617 -2.51 31.14 21.60
C LYS A 617 -2.65 29.72 21.03
N LEU A 618 -2.93 29.62 19.73
CA LEU A 618 -3.02 28.35 19.01
C LEU A 618 -1.62 27.74 18.83
N SER A 619 -1.49 26.46 19.13
CA SER A 619 -0.29 25.68 18.85
C SER A 619 -0.11 25.50 17.34
N SER A 620 1.12 25.18 16.95
CA SER A 620 1.45 24.95 15.55
C SER A 620 0.79 23.66 15.01
N ALA A 621 0.53 22.66 15.87
CA ALA A 621 -0.28 21.47 15.55
C ALA A 621 -1.76 21.81 15.33
N GLN A 622 -2.35 22.64 16.20
CA GLN A 622 -3.73 23.13 16.03
C GLN A 622 -3.90 23.87 14.71
N CYS A 623 -2.90 24.64 14.29
CA CYS A 623 -2.90 25.31 13.00
C CYS A 623 -2.95 24.32 11.83
N SER A 624 -2.18 23.24 11.86
CA SER A 624 -2.27 22.16 10.84
C SER A 624 -3.66 21.55 10.79
N THR A 625 -4.24 21.29 11.96
CA THR A 625 -5.57 20.70 12.07
C THR A 625 -6.62 21.64 11.47
N ILE A 626 -6.58 22.93 11.83
CA ILE A 626 -7.47 23.95 11.25
C ILE A 626 -7.29 24.02 9.73
N ALA A 627 -6.05 24.02 9.25
CA ALA A 627 -5.78 24.09 7.82
C ALA A 627 -6.43 22.92 7.08
N TYR A 628 -6.24 21.72 7.60
CA TYR A 628 -6.86 20.52 7.06
C TYR A 628 -8.39 20.59 7.11
N MET A 629 -8.98 21.03 8.22
CA MET A 629 -10.43 21.18 8.35
C MET A 629 -11.01 22.12 7.30
N LEU A 630 -10.33 23.24 7.04
CA LEU A 630 -10.74 24.19 6.01
C LEU A 630 -10.60 23.58 4.61
N GLN A 631 -9.55 22.82 4.32
CA GLN A 631 -9.38 22.12 3.03
C GLN A 631 -10.48 21.07 2.77
N MET A 632 -10.95 20.42 3.84
CA MET A 632 -11.97 19.37 3.77
C MET A 632 -13.41 19.90 3.81
N SER A 633 -13.60 21.19 4.08
CA SER A 633 -14.92 21.83 4.12
C SER A 633 -15.56 21.85 2.73
N GLU A 634 -16.85 21.50 2.65
CA GLU A 634 -17.64 21.67 1.43
C GLU A 634 -17.91 23.16 1.13
N GLU A 635 -18.00 23.97 2.18
CA GLU A 635 -18.12 25.42 2.08
C GLU A 635 -16.74 26.05 1.80
N VAL A 636 -16.63 26.75 0.67
CA VAL A 636 -15.45 27.54 0.31
C VAL A 636 -15.40 28.78 1.20
N VAL A 637 -14.25 29.04 1.81
CA VAL A 637 -14.05 30.23 2.66
C VAL A 637 -13.94 31.47 1.78
N ASP A 638 -14.78 32.49 2.02
CA ASP A 638 -14.73 33.71 1.19
C ASP A 638 -13.43 34.50 1.40
N GLU A 639 -12.97 34.66 2.64
CA GLU A 639 -11.72 35.36 2.98
C GLU A 639 -10.99 34.70 4.15
N LEU A 640 -9.75 34.26 3.93
CA LEU A 640 -8.85 33.72 4.95
C LEU A 640 -7.77 34.75 5.31
N ASP A 641 -7.88 35.37 6.48
CA ASP A 641 -6.86 36.28 7.01
C ASP A 641 -6.00 35.58 8.07
N LEU A 642 -4.76 35.27 7.69
CA LEU A 642 -3.82 34.56 8.56
C LEU A 642 -3.42 35.39 9.81
N LYS A 643 -3.64 36.72 9.82
CA LYS A 643 -3.40 37.57 11.01
C LYS A 643 -4.41 37.35 12.11
N LYS A 644 -5.63 36.95 11.77
CA LYS A 644 -6.71 36.77 12.75
C LYS A 644 -6.42 35.60 13.69
N TYR A 645 -5.55 34.68 13.28
CA TYR A 645 -5.14 33.53 14.09
C TYR A 645 -4.00 33.92 15.04
N ASN A 646 -4.28 33.88 16.35
CA ASN A 646 -3.28 34.10 17.41
C ASN A 646 -2.33 32.89 17.52
N THR A 647 -1.26 32.85 16.72
CA THR A 647 -0.28 31.75 16.67
C THR A 647 1.15 32.21 16.34
N SER A 648 2.13 31.29 16.38
CA SER A 648 3.52 31.55 15.96
C SER A 648 3.66 31.66 14.44
N ASP A 649 4.80 32.13 13.94
CA ASP A 649 5.06 32.18 12.49
C ASP A 649 5.04 30.78 11.85
N GLU A 650 5.54 29.78 12.57
CA GLU A 650 5.39 28.36 12.18
C GLU A 650 3.92 27.96 12.08
N GLY A 651 3.08 28.33 13.07
CA GLY A 651 1.63 28.08 13.02
C GLY A 651 0.96 28.77 11.83
N ARG A 652 1.34 30.01 11.51
CA ARG A 652 0.85 30.72 10.31
C ARG A 652 1.25 30.00 9.03
N ARG A 653 2.50 29.51 8.93
CA ARG A 653 2.94 28.68 7.80
C ARG A 653 2.10 27.41 7.66
N ARG A 654 1.77 26.76 8.79
CA ARG A 654 0.91 25.56 8.79
C ARG A 654 -0.54 25.81 8.37
N LEU A 655 -1.00 27.08 8.35
CA LEU A 655 -2.32 27.46 7.83
C LEU A 655 -2.35 27.69 6.31
N ILE A 656 -1.21 27.87 5.66
CA ILE A 656 -1.11 28.14 4.21
C ILE A 656 -1.88 27.10 3.35
N PRO A 657 -1.84 25.79 3.63
CA PRO A 657 -2.58 24.82 2.84
C PRO A 657 -4.09 25.10 2.75
N ALA A 658 -4.68 25.80 3.73
CA ALA A 658 -6.10 26.18 3.70
C ALA A 658 -6.47 27.14 2.56
N VAL A 659 -5.49 27.87 2.00
CA VAL A 659 -5.70 28.82 0.90
C VAL A 659 -6.31 28.15 -0.32
N THR A 660 -6.06 26.85 -0.53
CA THR A 660 -6.61 26.09 -1.67
C THR A 660 -8.14 25.98 -1.64
N ASN A 661 -8.77 26.14 -0.48
CA ASN A 661 -10.24 26.14 -0.33
C ASN A 661 -10.81 27.52 0.03
N CYS A 662 -10.11 28.60 -0.36
CA CYS A 662 -10.52 29.98 -0.12
C CYS A 662 -10.69 30.77 -1.43
N ARG A 663 -11.65 31.70 -1.50
CA ARG A 663 -11.77 32.64 -2.64
C ARG A 663 -10.71 33.73 -2.59
N LYS A 664 -10.34 34.17 -1.39
CA LYS A 664 -9.37 35.24 -1.13
C LYS A 664 -8.56 34.91 0.13
N ALA A 665 -7.26 35.16 0.10
CA ALA A 665 -6.39 35.05 1.26
C ALA A 665 -5.67 36.38 1.53
N LEU A 666 -5.63 36.81 2.79
CA LEU A 666 -4.94 38.01 3.24
C LEU A 666 -3.72 37.62 4.08
N SER A 667 -2.55 38.15 3.71
CA SER A 667 -1.29 38.00 4.45
C SER A 667 -0.69 39.37 4.80
N VAL A 668 0.29 39.39 5.71
CA VAL A 668 0.58 40.55 6.58
C VAL A 668 1.15 41.80 5.91
N LYS A 669 1.84 41.53 4.83
CA LYS A 669 2.13 42.23 3.59
C LYS A 669 2.09 41.05 2.62
N LEU A 670 1.60 41.18 1.39
CA LEU A 670 1.66 40.01 0.52
C LEU A 670 3.11 39.83 0.02
N GLU A 671 3.93 39.24 0.90
CA GLU A 671 5.27 38.77 0.62
C GLU A 671 5.21 37.27 0.39
N LEU A 672 5.66 36.85 -0.78
CA LEU A 672 5.87 35.46 -1.15
C LEU A 672 7.38 35.26 -1.32
N ASP A 673 7.99 34.56 -0.38
CA ASP A 673 9.40 34.18 -0.45
C ASP A 673 9.51 32.71 -0.86
N LEU A 674 10.02 32.48 -2.06
CA LEU A 674 10.31 31.17 -2.63
C LEU A 674 11.81 31.00 -2.90
N SER A 675 12.66 31.80 -2.25
CA SER A 675 14.11 31.74 -2.45
C SER A 675 14.69 30.36 -2.13
N ASN A 676 15.75 29.97 -2.84
CA ASN A 676 16.45 28.69 -2.74
C ASN A 676 15.58 27.46 -3.04
N ASN A 677 14.55 27.63 -3.85
CA ASN A 677 13.80 26.54 -4.45
C ASN A 677 14.16 26.43 -5.93
N ASP A 678 14.37 25.22 -6.43
CA ASP A 678 14.64 24.94 -7.84
C ASP A 678 13.36 25.08 -8.69
N LEU A 679 12.86 26.32 -8.82
CA LEU A 679 11.64 26.64 -9.57
C LEU A 679 11.84 26.57 -11.08
N TRP A 680 13.02 27.01 -11.55
CA TRP A 680 13.37 27.13 -12.98
C TRP A 680 12.33 28.00 -13.74
N ASP A 681 12.52 28.19 -15.04
CA ASP A 681 11.61 29.00 -15.84
C ASP A 681 10.15 28.48 -15.88
N PRO A 682 9.88 27.16 -15.89
CA PRO A 682 8.51 26.63 -15.84
C PRO A 682 7.76 26.97 -14.55
N GLY A 683 8.42 26.95 -13.39
CA GLY A 683 7.82 27.37 -12.13
C GLY A 683 7.49 28.86 -12.13
N VAL A 684 8.41 29.68 -12.64
CA VAL A 684 8.19 31.13 -12.82
C VAL A 684 7.05 31.42 -13.78
N LYS A 685 6.88 30.62 -14.84
CA LYS A 685 5.73 30.71 -15.76
C LYS A 685 4.41 30.53 -15.03
N LEU A 686 4.28 29.52 -14.17
CA LEU A 686 3.06 29.30 -13.39
C LEU A 686 2.81 30.45 -12.40
N LEU A 687 3.86 30.93 -11.72
CA LEU A 687 3.77 32.11 -10.85
C LEU A 687 3.29 33.35 -11.61
N SER A 688 3.80 33.57 -12.83
CA SER A 688 3.42 34.70 -13.67
C SER A 688 1.93 34.72 -14.01
N VAL A 689 1.28 33.55 -14.13
CA VAL A 689 -0.18 33.45 -14.34
C VAL A 689 -0.93 33.95 -13.10
N GLY A 690 -0.48 33.60 -11.90
CA GLY A 690 -1.05 34.08 -10.65
C GLY A 690 -0.84 35.59 -10.45
N LEU A 691 0.35 36.10 -10.77
CA LEU A 691 0.68 37.53 -10.71
C LEU A 691 -0.16 38.37 -11.67
N ASN A 692 -0.50 37.83 -12.85
CA ASN A 692 -1.37 38.47 -13.83
C ASN A 692 -2.85 38.54 -13.42
N SER A 693 -3.25 37.87 -12.34
CA SER A 693 -4.64 37.93 -11.87
C SER A 693 -4.98 39.34 -11.40
N PRO A 694 -6.10 39.95 -11.84
CA PRO A 694 -6.52 41.28 -11.38
C PRO A 694 -6.85 41.31 -9.86
N ASN A 695 -6.99 40.13 -9.25
CA ASN A 695 -7.20 39.97 -7.81
C ASN A 695 -5.88 39.75 -7.04
N CYS A 696 -4.73 39.70 -7.73
CA CYS A 696 -3.43 39.53 -7.09
C CYS A 696 -3.08 40.81 -6.32
N GLN A 697 -2.86 40.69 -5.02
CA GLN A 697 -2.46 41.80 -4.16
C GLN A 697 -0.99 41.70 -3.74
N LEU A 698 -0.20 40.84 -4.41
CA LEU A 698 1.18 40.53 -4.03
C LEU A 698 2.05 41.78 -4.10
N GLU A 699 2.71 42.14 -2.99
CA GLU A 699 3.56 43.34 -2.88
C GLU A 699 5.05 43.00 -2.88
N ILE A 700 5.46 41.83 -2.38
CA ILE A 700 6.86 41.41 -2.34
C ILE A 700 6.96 39.98 -2.88
N LEU A 701 7.88 39.73 -3.79
CA LEU A 701 8.19 38.41 -4.32
C LEU A 701 9.69 38.17 -4.24
N ARG A 702 10.12 37.12 -3.56
CA ARG A 702 11.53 36.72 -3.52
C ARG A 702 11.71 35.37 -4.20
N LEU A 703 12.57 35.33 -5.21
CA LEU A 703 12.94 34.15 -5.98
C LEU A 703 14.46 33.98 -5.99
N SER A 704 15.14 34.41 -4.92
CA SER A 704 16.60 34.41 -4.89
C SER A 704 17.12 32.97 -4.96
N GLY A 705 18.05 32.64 -5.86
CA GLY A 705 18.62 31.28 -5.93
C GLY A 705 17.66 30.23 -6.48
N CYS A 706 16.79 30.58 -7.44
CA CYS A 706 15.75 29.70 -7.99
C CYS A 706 16.04 29.11 -9.38
N MET A 707 17.28 29.23 -9.84
CA MET A 707 17.72 28.82 -11.19
C MET A 707 16.92 29.48 -12.33
N VAL A 708 16.46 30.71 -12.12
CA VAL A 708 15.71 31.49 -13.13
C VAL A 708 16.65 31.98 -14.23
N THR A 709 16.27 31.79 -15.48
CA THR A 709 17.06 32.24 -16.65
C THR A 709 16.42 33.45 -17.35
N GLU A 710 16.95 33.80 -18.52
CA GLU A 710 16.38 34.82 -19.41
C GLU A 710 14.89 34.57 -19.71
N GLU A 711 14.48 33.29 -19.89
CA GLU A 711 13.09 32.93 -20.20
C GLU A 711 12.15 33.25 -19.03
N GLY A 712 12.54 32.89 -17.81
CA GLY A 712 11.79 33.18 -16.59
C GLY A 712 11.62 34.68 -16.33
N CYS A 713 12.65 35.47 -16.61
CA CYS A 713 12.57 36.93 -16.54
C CYS A 713 11.54 37.51 -17.53
N GLY A 714 11.41 36.90 -18.72
CA GLY A 714 10.37 37.24 -19.68
C GLY A 714 8.95 37.02 -19.14
N TYR A 715 8.70 35.89 -18.47
CA TYR A 715 7.42 35.62 -17.82
C TYR A 715 7.10 36.64 -16.71
N LEU A 716 8.09 37.00 -15.89
CA LEU A 716 7.91 38.01 -14.83
C LEU A 716 7.66 39.42 -15.39
N SER A 717 8.39 39.83 -16.42
CA SER A 717 8.19 41.14 -17.08
C SER A 717 6.78 41.25 -17.70
N SER A 718 6.30 40.15 -18.29
CA SER A 718 4.92 40.05 -18.77
C SER A 718 3.91 40.21 -17.62
N ALA A 719 4.12 39.52 -16.49
CA ALA A 719 3.25 39.64 -15.33
C ALA A 719 3.23 41.04 -14.69
N LEU A 720 4.38 41.70 -14.64
CA LEU A 720 4.50 43.09 -14.19
C LEU A 720 3.78 44.09 -15.09
N SER A 721 3.41 43.68 -16.32
CA SER A 721 2.60 44.49 -17.24
C SER A 721 1.10 44.41 -16.99
N SER A 722 0.65 43.54 -16.07
CA SER A 722 -0.75 43.50 -15.64
C SER A 722 -1.18 44.82 -14.98
N ASN A 723 -2.44 45.20 -15.18
CA ASN A 723 -3.01 46.40 -14.59
C ASN A 723 -4.32 46.06 -13.84
N PRO A 724 -4.37 46.23 -12.51
CA PRO A 724 -3.30 46.75 -11.64
C PRO A 724 -2.27 45.67 -11.26
N SER A 725 -0.97 45.99 -11.38
CA SER A 725 0.08 45.27 -10.67
C SER A 725 0.26 45.87 -9.28
N HIS A 726 0.25 45.03 -8.24
CA HIS A 726 0.46 45.47 -6.86
C HIS A 726 1.90 45.22 -6.36
N LEU A 727 2.77 44.63 -7.20
CA LEU A 727 4.10 44.18 -6.81
C LEU A 727 5.08 45.36 -6.68
N ARG A 728 5.66 45.51 -5.49
CA ARG A 728 6.56 46.62 -5.11
C ARG A 728 8.02 46.19 -4.94
N GLU A 729 8.27 44.96 -4.52
CA GLU A 729 9.62 44.41 -4.40
C GLU A 729 9.71 43.04 -5.08
N LEU A 730 10.71 42.87 -5.93
CA LEU A 730 11.03 41.61 -6.59
C LEU A 730 12.51 41.31 -6.33
N ASP A 731 12.83 40.18 -5.69
CA ASP A 731 14.22 39.77 -5.45
C ASP A 731 14.58 38.59 -6.35
N LEU A 732 15.47 38.83 -7.31
CA LEU A 732 15.99 37.83 -8.25
C LEU A 732 17.47 37.51 -8.00
N SER A 733 18.00 37.82 -6.82
CA SER A 733 19.41 37.58 -6.48
C SER A 733 19.81 36.11 -6.71
N TYR A 734 21.08 35.84 -7.00
CA TYR A 734 21.59 34.47 -7.18
C TYR A 734 20.87 33.64 -8.28
N ASN A 735 20.32 34.28 -9.31
CA ASN A 735 19.80 33.63 -10.53
C ASN A 735 20.68 33.88 -11.75
N HIS A 736 20.27 33.40 -12.92
CA HIS A 736 20.97 33.53 -14.20
C HIS A 736 20.15 34.31 -15.26
N PRO A 737 19.70 35.54 -14.98
CA PRO A 737 18.76 36.29 -15.83
C PRO A 737 19.34 36.72 -17.19
N GLY A 738 20.64 36.50 -17.44
CA GLY A 738 21.33 36.89 -18.67
C GLY A 738 21.27 38.39 -18.98
N GLN A 739 21.78 38.80 -20.16
CA GLN A 739 21.73 40.22 -20.54
C GLN A 739 20.33 40.64 -20.98
N SER A 740 19.63 39.74 -21.68
CA SER A 740 18.31 40.02 -22.22
C SER A 740 17.25 40.11 -21.12
N GLY A 741 17.27 39.21 -20.12
CA GLY A 741 16.32 39.22 -19.00
C GLY A 741 16.49 40.43 -18.09
N VAL A 742 17.75 40.86 -17.84
CA VAL A 742 18.02 42.11 -17.11
C VAL A 742 17.47 43.33 -17.86
N GLN A 743 17.66 43.39 -19.18
CA GLN A 743 17.12 44.48 -19.99
C GLN A 743 15.57 44.49 -19.95
N LEU A 744 14.92 43.33 -20.11
CA LEU A 744 13.46 43.21 -20.07
C LEU A 744 12.82 43.66 -18.74
N LEU A 745 13.50 43.45 -17.62
CA LEU A 745 13.01 43.88 -16.30
C LEU A 745 13.31 45.36 -16.04
N ASN A 746 14.46 45.86 -16.50
CA ASN A 746 14.80 47.28 -16.41
C ASN A 746 13.88 48.16 -17.26
N ASP A 747 13.61 47.76 -18.51
CA ASP A 747 12.67 48.47 -19.39
C ASP A 747 11.28 48.57 -18.73
N LYS A 748 10.92 47.61 -17.88
CA LYS A 748 9.65 47.61 -17.16
C LYS A 748 9.63 48.57 -15.96
N LEU A 749 10.77 48.81 -15.31
CA LEU A 749 10.90 49.83 -14.26
C LEU A 749 10.69 51.25 -14.80
N GLU A 750 10.92 51.46 -16.10
CA GLU A 750 10.67 52.74 -16.77
C GLU A 750 9.20 52.94 -17.19
N ASP A 751 8.36 51.90 -17.13
CA ASP A 751 6.94 52.00 -17.47
C ASP A 751 6.18 52.78 -16.37
N PRO A 752 5.45 53.86 -16.72
CA PRO A 752 4.71 54.66 -15.75
C PRO A 752 3.58 53.89 -15.02
N ASN A 753 3.19 52.72 -15.51
CA ASN A 753 2.21 51.84 -14.86
C ASN A 753 2.87 50.77 -13.98
N CYS A 754 4.20 50.73 -13.88
CA CYS A 754 4.91 49.81 -13.00
C CYS A 754 4.83 50.28 -11.54
N SER A 755 4.38 49.41 -10.65
CA SER A 755 4.33 49.66 -9.20
C SER A 755 5.60 49.20 -8.46
N LEU A 756 6.55 48.60 -9.19
CA LEU A 756 7.77 48.04 -8.65
C LEU A 756 8.73 49.16 -8.20
N GLN A 757 9.12 49.13 -6.93
CA GLN A 757 9.98 50.13 -6.28
C GLN A 757 11.40 49.59 -6.04
N LYS A 758 11.54 48.26 -5.98
CA LYS A 758 12.81 47.58 -5.70
C LYS A 758 12.89 46.29 -6.53
N LEU A 759 13.99 46.13 -7.25
CA LEU A 759 14.37 44.94 -8.02
C LEU A 759 15.75 44.46 -7.56
#